data_AF-A0A2E5EAZ0-F1
#
_entry.id   AF-A0A2E5EAZ0-F1
#
_cell.length_a   1.000
_cell.length_b   1.000
_cell.length_c   1.000
_cell.angle_alpha   90.00
_cell.angle_beta   90.00
_cell.angle_gamma   90.00
#
_symmetry.space_group_name_H-M   'P 1'
#
loop_
_entity.id
_entity.type
_entity.pdbx_description
1 polymer ?
#
loop_
_entity_poly.entity_id
_entity_poly.type
_entity_poly.pdbx_seq_one_letter_code
_entity_poly.pdbx_strand_id
1 'polypeptide(L)'
;MWVASPLGEKREKREAIMSINRFGIATAIAAGGILAAPALGGLTGLSYEYVSSTLDEADYWTVRVYADMGAGERLDAVAGNGAQSKVVSTTASFYQNSNGGPTSKELNCGFFGFVPSMEWDSYVTIGCLCQDGSPFPENALSNIGIEWDNFENNGGTIDANNGTWFVTADDAQGGSATHNSVDGATNGVLIGQFTILGDASSSMTFEALFQGREADGTTSWQTAGSIVIPAPAGPLDCNDNGAEDSDDIADGTSEDCNANGVPDECDLDEGVATDCNGNGTPDSCDIADGSASDCDGNGTPDSCDIDAGAADCDGNGVLDSCDLDNGAADCNGNSILDACDIASGSSEDCDGDGTPDECETDSDGDGTIDDCEYTAYRNVNLGETYDTAFDAIMAARNGDLIEGDTLAVASETDIDFMGKSLYMDVLALQSSSPLELDTSADIELGPGSRLVNPYVGDYATFSGDVTGPFSGNAAIGGWFEVIFNGDIRVRPNTSLEIITGDLPGLGSVLNGDMLVMNNASVWSEGDLSIDGTCTTLRDSSVTADVISNNGTFNGQGTLNSNLSNSNTFKCNGTTVLTGDCDNAAGALISVNVGTMYCMGNVFNGGTIIGDFNDGPVRGGSEPGFGDGMNIGGNYATGPDASLTFAHENWKLSVGGHFDVAINDSTKFNMGLATIRMYDSGSGISTMEAMSQDLGETFDGLDSSIVDNFPLGTLEINGHVMVVDDRTNTENGDEIVYVKTLVVEAGATFDANGRTVWCEEIINNGTILGDVDVIDPEVPCDGNLNGDDVVNIDDLLIILSDWGGTGGDANGDGQTNIDDILVVLGNWGSCF
;
A
#
# COMPACT_ATOMS: atom_id res chain seq x y z
N MET A 1 -28.64 -25.95 -21.75
CA MET A 1 -29.89 -26.56 -22.25
C MET A 1 -30.76 -25.43 -22.79
N TRP A 2 -30.88 -25.38 -24.12
CA TRP A 2 -32.03 -24.86 -24.87
C TRP A 2 -32.48 -23.39 -24.75
N VAL A 3 -32.13 -22.62 -25.78
CA VAL A 3 -33.02 -21.93 -26.76
C VAL A 3 -34.47 -21.63 -26.31
N ALA A 4 -34.88 -20.37 -26.40
CA ALA A 4 -35.98 -19.88 -27.27
C ALA A 4 -36.76 -18.70 -26.67
N SER A 5 -36.86 -17.63 -27.47
CA SER A 5 -37.94 -16.61 -27.50
C SER A 5 -39.35 -17.23 -27.58
N PRO A 6 -40.41 -16.46 -27.28
CA PRO A 6 -41.23 -15.89 -28.39
C PRO A 6 -41.73 -14.46 -28.09
N LEU A 7 -41.60 -13.50 -29.01
CA LEU A 7 -42.50 -13.19 -30.13
C LEU A 7 -43.98 -12.98 -29.74
N GLY A 8 -44.37 -11.71 -29.69
CA GLY A 8 -45.73 -11.18 -29.76
C GLY A 8 -45.83 -10.19 -30.93
N GLU A 9 -46.05 -10.77 -32.10
CA GLU A 9 -46.11 -10.21 -33.45
C GLU A 9 -47.42 -9.45 -33.73
N LYS A 10 -47.37 -8.47 -34.66
CA LYS A 10 -48.34 -8.14 -35.75
C LYS A 10 -48.60 -6.63 -35.90
N ARG A 11 -48.64 -6.03 -37.08
CA ARG A 11 -48.42 -6.53 -38.45
C ARG A 11 -48.29 -5.35 -39.42
N GLU A 12 -47.27 -5.44 -40.27
CA GLU A 12 -47.26 -5.21 -41.72
C GLU A 12 -48.38 -4.41 -42.40
N LYS A 13 -47.98 -3.47 -43.26
CA LYS A 13 -48.11 -3.70 -44.72
C LYS A 13 -47.09 -2.92 -45.56
N ARG A 14 -46.50 -3.67 -46.48
CA ARG A 14 -45.51 -3.36 -47.52
C ARG A 14 -46.14 -2.54 -48.67
N GLU A 15 -45.33 -1.79 -49.41
CA GLU A 15 -45.07 -2.06 -50.85
C GLU A 15 -43.93 -1.20 -51.45
N ALA A 16 -42.82 -1.90 -51.70
CA ALA A 16 -41.82 -1.85 -52.77
C ALA A 16 -41.82 -0.77 -53.90
N ILE A 17 -40.57 -0.29 -54.15
CA ILE A 17 -39.85 -0.17 -55.45
C ILE A 17 -40.23 1.02 -56.37
N MET A 18 -39.30 1.97 -56.56
CA MET A 18 -38.40 2.06 -57.74
C MET A 18 -37.52 3.32 -57.67
N SER A 19 -36.20 3.16 -57.74
CA SER A 19 -35.26 4.26 -57.93
C SER A 19 -35.41 4.86 -59.32
N ILE A 20 -35.63 6.17 -59.40
CA ILE A 20 -35.26 6.98 -60.56
C ILE A 20 -34.31 8.05 -60.04
N ASN A 21 -33.11 8.05 -60.63
CA ASN A 21 -32.03 8.99 -60.36
C ASN A 21 -32.56 10.43 -60.26
N ARG A 22 -32.40 11.03 -59.07
CA ARG A 22 -32.37 12.49 -58.92
C ARG A 22 -31.19 13.00 -59.75
N PHE A 23 -31.48 13.48 -60.95
CA PHE A 23 -30.60 14.44 -61.61
C PHE A 23 -30.52 15.65 -60.68
N GLY A 24 -29.30 15.94 -60.22
CA GLY A 24 -29.02 17.15 -59.47
C GLY A 24 -29.49 18.34 -60.29
N ILE A 25 -30.49 19.05 -59.78
CA ILE A 25 -30.69 20.45 -60.12
C ILE A 25 -29.75 21.17 -59.19
N ALA A 26 -28.57 21.47 -59.73
CA ALA A 26 -27.63 22.36 -59.11
C ALA A 26 -28.36 23.64 -58.72
N THR A 27 -28.16 24.05 -57.48
CA THR A 27 -28.31 25.41 -56.98
C THR A 27 -27.79 26.35 -58.06
N ALA A 28 -28.70 27.02 -58.77
CA ALA A 28 -28.33 28.08 -59.67
C ALA A 28 -27.95 29.26 -58.79
N ILE A 29 -26.67 29.30 -58.40
CA ILE A 29 -25.98 30.53 -58.04
C ILE A 29 -26.36 31.54 -59.13
N ALA A 30 -27.02 32.62 -58.73
CA ALA A 30 -27.26 33.78 -59.57
C ALA A 30 -25.92 34.44 -59.91
N ALA A 31 -25.16 33.77 -60.76
CA ALA A 31 -24.06 34.36 -61.47
C ALA A 31 -24.70 35.24 -62.54
N GLY A 32 -24.53 36.56 -62.41
CA GLY A 32 -24.71 37.52 -63.51
C GLY A 32 -23.97 37.01 -64.73
N GLY A 33 -24.68 36.28 -65.58
CA GLY A 33 -24.15 35.61 -66.75
C GLY A 33 -24.18 36.57 -67.91
N ILE A 34 -23.12 37.37 -68.06
CA ILE A 34 -22.82 38.04 -69.32
C ILE A 34 -22.59 36.94 -70.37
N LEU A 35 -23.61 36.64 -71.16
CA LEU A 35 -23.45 35.95 -72.44
C LEU A 35 -22.77 36.93 -73.39
N ALA A 36 -21.44 36.94 -73.36
CA ALA A 36 -20.62 37.68 -74.31
C ALA A 36 -20.86 37.13 -75.72
N ALA A 37 -21.74 37.78 -76.47
CA ALA A 37 -21.82 37.63 -77.92
C ALA A 37 -20.61 38.38 -78.56
N PRO A 38 -19.99 37.83 -79.62
CA PRO A 38 -18.81 38.42 -80.23
C PRO A 38 -19.13 39.79 -80.84
N ALA A 39 -18.21 40.73 -80.62
CA ALA A 39 -18.26 42.11 -81.12
C ALA A 39 -18.50 42.21 -82.64
N LEU A 40 -19.72 42.63 -82.98
CA LEU A 40 -20.07 43.42 -84.15
C LEU A 40 -20.94 44.56 -83.59
N GLY A 41 -20.57 45.81 -83.86
CA GLY A 41 -21.08 47.00 -83.15
C GLY A 41 -22.61 47.13 -83.07
N GLY A 42 -23.05 47.91 -82.09
CA GLY A 42 -24.45 48.17 -81.75
C GLY A 42 -24.80 47.76 -80.33
N LEU A 43 -25.85 46.95 -80.17
CA LEU A 43 -26.35 46.51 -78.87
C LEU A 43 -25.32 45.68 -78.09
N THR A 44 -24.91 46.15 -76.91
CA THR A 44 -23.98 45.43 -76.01
C THR A 44 -24.71 44.57 -74.99
N GLY A 45 -25.99 44.84 -74.73
CA GLY A 45 -26.81 44.13 -73.77
C GLY A 45 -28.16 44.81 -73.54
N LEU A 46 -28.93 44.26 -72.62
CA LEU A 46 -30.06 44.92 -72.01
C LEU A 46 -29.76 45.06 -70.53
N SER A 47 -30.12 46.20 -69.96
CA SER A 47 -30.02 46.43 -68.52
C SER A 47 -31.31 47.02 -68.00
N TYR A 48 -31.43 47.09 -66.68
CA TYR A 48 -32.60 47.63 -66.02
C TYR A 48 -32.24 48.35 -64.72
N GLU A 49 -33.12 49.25 -64.30
CA GLU A 49 -33.10 49.86 -62.96
C GLU A 49 -34.45 49.63 -62.28
N TYR A 50 -34.42 49.32 -60.98
CA TYR A 50 -35.62 49.33 -60.17
C TYR A 50 -36.01 50.77 -59.84
N VAL A 51 -37.28 51.09 -60.05
CA VAL A 51 -37.91 52.38 -59.75
C VAL A 51 -39.04 52.05 -58.78
N SER A 52 -39.17 52.67 -57.60
CA SER A 52 -40.38 52.45 -56.79
C SER A 52 -40.64 53.59 -55.81
N SER A 53 -41.91 54.02 -55.69
CA SER A 53 -42.55 54.43 -54.42
C SER A 53 -44.09 54.54 -54.51
N THR A 54 -44.75 53.78 -53.62
CA THR A 54 -46.18 53.58 -53.27
C THR A 54 -47.27 53.54 -54.37
N LEU A 55 -47.63 52.32 -54.79
CA LEU A 55 -49.01 51.91 -55.10
C LEU A 55 -49.60 51.27 -53.84
N ASP A 56 -50.70 51.80 -53.30
CA ASP A 56 -51.32 51.29 -52.08
C ASP A 56 -51.87 49.85 -52.27
N GLU A 57 -51.67 49.00 -51.25
CA GLU A 57 -52.32 47.69 -51.02
C GLU A 57 -52.10 46.55 -52.05
N ALA A 58 -50.96 46.49 -52.75
CA ALA A 58 -50.56 45.31 -53.53
C ALA A 58 -49.04 45.10 -53.54
N ASP A 59 -48.58 43.86 -53.70
CA ASP A 59 -47.17 43.58 -54.04
C ASP A 59 -46.92 44.04 -55.48
N TYR A 60 -46.01 44.98 -55.66
CA TYR A 60 -45.61 45.46 -56.97
C TYR A 60 -44.15 45.89 -56.99
N TRP A 61 -43.61 45.94 -58.19
CA TRP A 61 -42.30 46.54 -58.45
C TRP A 61 -42.30 47.19 -59.82
N THR A 62 -41.66 48.35 -59.94
CA THR A 62 -41.49 49.05 -61.22
C THR A 62 -40.05 48.95 -61.68
N VAL A 63 -39.88 48.73 -62.99
CA VAL A 63 -38.59 48.62 -63.63
C VAL A 63 -38.55 49.48 -64.88
N ARG A 64 -37.41 50.13 -65.13
CA ARG A 64 -37.10 50.71 -66.44
C ARG A 64 -36.07 49.86 -67.14
N VAL A 65 -36.33 49.54 -68.40
CA VAL A 65 -35.48 48.68 -69.22
C VAL A 65 -34.78 49.52 -70.27
N TYR A 66 -33.49 49.24 -70.47
CA TYR A 66 -32.61 49.97 -71.36
C TYR A 66 -31.96 49.03 -72.39
N ALA A 67 -31.79 49.54 -73.61
CA ALA A 67 -30.92 48.94 -74.60
C ALA A 67 -29.50 49.52 -74.45
N ASP A 68 -28.56 48.71 -73.98
CA ASP A 68 -27.18 49.15 -73.73
C ASP A 68 -26.39 49.21 -75.03
N MET A 69 -25.64 50.29 -75.20
CA MET A 69 -24.83 50.54 -76.39
C MET A 69 -23.70 51.53 -76.09
N GLY A 70 -22.74 51.65 -77.01
CA GLY A 70 -21.61 52.56 -76.85
C GLY A 70 -22.03 54.04 -76.77
N ALA A 71 -21.23 54.86 -76.08
CA ALA A 71 -21.47 56.30 -76.03
C ALA A 71 -21.47 56.91 -77.44
N GLY A 72 -22.54 57.63 -77.80
CA GLY A 72 -22.70 58.24 -79.12
C GLY A 72 -23.40 57.36 -80.16
N GLU A 73 -23.66 56.09 -79.85
CA GLU A 73 -24.52 55.21 -80.64
C GLU A 73 -26.00 55.54 -80.39
N ARG A 74 -26.89 55.01 -81.24
CA ARG A 74 -28.33 55.28 -81.15
C ARG A 74 -29.21 54.09 -81.51
N LEU A 75 -30.40 54.05 -80.91
CA LEU A 75 -31.48 53.12 -81.21
C LEU A 75 -32.53 53.79 -82.11
N ASP A 76 -32.88 53.14 -83.22
CA ASP A 76 -33.86 53.62 -84.19
C ASP A 76 -35.20 52.88 -84.06
N ALA A 77 -35.17 51.58 -83.79
CA ALA A 77 -36.38 50.77 -83.76
C ALA A 77 -36.26 49.55 -82.84
N VAL A 78 -37.41 49.17 -82.27
CA VAL A 78 -37.61 47.89 -81.58
C VAL A 78 -38.71 47.14 -82.32
N ALA A 79 -38.32 46.03 -82.94
CA ALA A 79 -39.11 45.29 -83.91
C ALA A 79 -39.22 43.80 -83.56
N GLY A 80 -40.18 43.13 -84.19
CA GLY A 80 -40.25 41.66 -84.28
C GLY A 80 -40.22 41.22 -85.74
N ASN A 81 -39.82 39.97 -86.00
CA ASN A 81 -39.94 39.35 -87.32
C ASN A 81 -40.26 37.85 -87.19
N GLY A 82 -40.45 37.15 -88.31
CA GLY A 82 -40.75 35.70 -88.31
C GLY A 82 -39.64 34.78 -87.76
N ALA A 83 -38.47 35.31 -87.39
CA ALA A 83 -37.33 34.58 -86.82
C ALA A 83 -37.01 34.96 -85.37
N GLN A 84 -37.39 36.16 -84.91
CA GLN A 84 -37.22 36.66 -83.53
C GLN A 84 -38.54 37.30 -83.10
N SER A 85 -39.17 36.71 -82.08
CA SER A 85 -40.44 37.23 -81.58
C SER A 85 -40.19 38.52 -80.79
N LYS A 86 -41.12 39.47 -80.88
CA LYS A 86 -41.13 40.62 -79.98
C LYS A 86 -42.13 40.33 -78.87
N VAL A 87 -41.62 39.98 -77.70
CA VAL A 87 -42.39 39.57 -76.54
C VAL A 87 -41.98 40.39 -75.33
N VAL A 88 -42.96 41.07 -74.73
CA VAL A 88 -42.81 41.71 -73.42
C VAL A 88 -43.88 41.10 -72.51
N SER A 89 -43.47 40.29 -71.55
CA SER A 89 -44.36 39.50 -70.70
C SER A 89 -43.92 39.52 -69.25
N THR A 90 -44.83 39.20 -68.34
CA THR A 90 -44.52 38.94 -66.92
C THR A 90 -45.20 37.65 -66.48
N THR A 91 -44.70 37.00 -65.43
CA THR A 91 -45.38 35.87 -64.78
C THR A 91 -46.59 36.30 -63.97
N ALA A 92 -46.76 37.62 -63.74
CA ALA A 92 -47.93 38.24 -63.12
C ALA A 92 -48.73 39.09 -64.14
N SER A 93 -49.06 40.34 -63.81
CA SER A 93 -49.69 41.29 -64.74
C SER A 93 -48.99 42.66 -64.71
N PHE A 94 -49.02 43.37 -65.84
CA PHE A 94 -48.59 44.77 -65.92
C PHE A 94 -49.69 45.68 -65.37
N TYR A 95 -49.29 46.69 -64.61
CA TYR A 95 -50.18 47.77 -64.20
C TYR A 95 -50.40 48.74 -65.36
N GLN A 96 -51.66 49.09 -65.60
CA GLN A 96 -52.10 50.04 -66.63
C GLN A 96 -53.04 51.08 -66.04
N ASN A 97 -52.82 52.34 -66.38
CA ASN A 97 -53.62 53.47 -65.95
C ASN A 97 -54.60 53.90 -67.03
N SER A 98 -55.87 54.08 -66.67
CA SER A 98 -56.92 54.47 -67.63
C SER A 98 -56.70 55.84 -68.29
N ASN A 99 -55.84 56.69 -67.73
CA ASN A 99 -55.53 58.02 -68.25
C ASN A 99 -54.19 58.06 -69.01
N GLY A 100 -53.48 56.94 -69.10
CA GLY A 100 -52.26 56.76 -69.87
C GLY A 100 -52.50 56.03 -71.18
N GLY A 101 -51.46 55.38 -71.69
CA GLY A 101 -51.49 54.65 -72.96
C GLY A 101 -50.19 53.88 -73.21
N PRO A 102 -50.14 53.02 -74.26
CA PRO A 102 -49.08 52.00 -74.43
C PRO A 102 -47.70 52.56 -74.72
N THR A 103 -47.59 53.86 -74.96
CA THR A 103 -46.35 54.50 -75.35
C THR A 103 -46.14 55.79 -74.59
N SER A 104 -44.88 56.18 -74.42
CA SER A 104 -44.50 57.46 -73.79
C SER A 104 -45.17 58.69 -74.44
N LYS A 105 -45.64 58.59 -75.69
CA LYS A 105 -46.34 59.67 -76.40
C LYS A 105 -47.75 59.93 -75.87
N GLU A 106 -48.33 58.96 -75.19
CA GLU A 106 -49.68 59.01 -74.62
C GLU A 106 -49.64 59.26 -73.10
N LEU A 107 -48.44 59.31 -72.50
CA LEU A 107 -48.23 59.58 -71.08
C LEU A 107 -47.96 61.07 -70.80
N ASN A 108 -48.95 61.78 -70.24
CA ASN A 108 -48.80 63.18 -69.85
C ASN A 108 -48.27 63.32 -68.41
N CYS A 109 -46.95 63.41 -68.25
CA CYS A 109 -46.30 63.52 -66.94
C CYS A 109 -46.67 64.77 -66.13
N GLY A 110 -47.18 65.84 -66.78
CA GLY A 110 -47.73 67.01 -66.08
C GLY A 110 -48.96 66.69 -65.23
N PHE A 111 -49.57 65.52 -65.42
CA PHE A 111 -50.73 65.05 -64.66
C PHE A 111 -50.36 64.26 -63.40
N PHE A 112 -49.09 63.89 -63.16
CA PHE A 112 -48.71 63.09 -62.00
C PHE A 112 -49.10 63.76 -60.66
N GLY A 113 -49.03 65.09 -60.57
CA GLY A 113 -49.51 65.81 -59.38
C GLY A 113 -51.02 65.74 -59.13
N PHE A 114 -51.82 65.37 -60.14
CA PHE A 114 -53.28 65.26 -60.07
C PHE A 114 -53.78 63.81 -60.07
N VAL A 115 -53.06 62.92 -60.76
CA VAL A 115 -53.30 61.48 -60.82
C VAL A 115 -51.96 60.78 -60.58
N PRO A 116 -51.51 60.64 -59.30
CA PRO A 116 -50.19 60.09 -58.98
C PRO A 116 -49.97 58.69 -59.53
N SER A 117 -51.02 57.88 -59.58
CA SER A 117 -50.95 56.51 -60.12
C SER A 117 -50.61 56.43 -61.61
N MET A 118 -50.67 57.54 -62.36
CA MET A 118 -50.20 57.57 -63.76
C MET A 118 -48.68 57.48 -63.88
N GLU A 119 -47.93 57.83 -62.83
CA GLU A 119 -46.46 57.72 -62.85
C GLU A 119 -45.98 56.28 -63.02
N TRP A 120 -46.81 55.34 -62.55
CA TRP A 120 -46.54 53.91 -62.54
C TRP A 120 -47.12 53.17 -63.74
N ASP A 121 -47.69 53.88 -64.71
CA ASP A 121 -48.23 53.29 -65.94
C ASP A 121 -47.15 52.52 -66.71
N SER A 122 -47.50 51.37 -67.30
CA SER A 122 -46.57 50.56 -68.07
C SER A 122 -46.58 50.97 -69.54
N TYR A 123 -45.45 51.37 -70.09
CA TYR A 123 -45.38 51.86 -71.47
C TYR A 123 -44.05 51.54 -72.15
N VAL A 124 -44.06 51.50 -73.48
CA VAL A 124 -42.85 51.39 -74.30
C VAL A 124 -42.38 52.73 -74.83
N THR A 125 -41.08 52.86 -75.10
CA THR A 125 -40.50 54.10 -75.60
C THR A 125 -39.22 53.86 -76.40
N ILE A 126 -38.66 54.96 -76.92
CA ILE A 126 -37.26 55.10 -77.32
C ILE A 126 -36.82 56.45 -76.74
N GLY A 127 -36.12 56.42 -75.61
CA GLY A 127 -35.49 57.56 -74.94
C GLY A 127 -36.41 58.40 -74.05
N CYS A 128 -37.58 58.82 -74.54
CA CYS A 128 -38.46 59.74 -73.81
C CYS A 128 -39.23 59.04 -72.67
N LEU A 129 -39.35 59.70 -71.52
CA LEU A 129 -40.19 59.28 -70.39
C LEU A 129 -41.66 59.70 -70.61
N CYS A 130 -41.88 60.81 -71.31
CA CYS A 130 -43.14 61.54 -71.28
C CYS A 130 -43.55 62.07 -72.66
N GLN A 131 -44.82 62.44 -72.80
CA GLN A 131 -45.39 63.02 -74.01
C GLN A 131 -44.77 64.37 -74.37
N ASP A 132 -44.32 65.14 -73.38
CA ASP A 132 -43.71 66.46 -73.55
C ASP A 132 -42.27 66.41 -74.12
N GLY A 133 -41.71 65.21 -74.25
CA GLY A 133 -40.36 64.98 -74.76
C GLY A 133 -39.33 64.67 -73.69
N SER A 134 -39.62 64.90 -72.40
CA SER A 134 -38.62 64.76 -71.33
C SER A 134 -37.91 63.39 -71.36
N PRO A 135 -36.56 63.33 -71.27
CA PRO A 135 -35.60 64.43 -71.07
C PRO A 135 -35.16 65.17 -72.35
N PHE A 136 -35.73 64.85 -73.51
CA PHE A 136 -35.45 65.42 -74.82
C PHE A 136 -36.41 66.59 -75.17
N PRO A 137 -36.14 67.36 -76.24
CA PRO A 137 -36.99 68.50 -76.62
C PRO A 137 -38.39 68.13 -77.11
N GLU A 138 -38.59 66.93 -77.65
CA GLU A 138 -39.88 66.44 -78.17
C GLU A 138 -39.93 64.91 -78.17
N ASN A 139 -41.15 64.34 -78.12
CA ASN A 139 -41.37 62.90 -78.25
C ASN A 139 -41.84 62.54 -79.67
N ALA A 140 -40.91 62.05 -80.49
CA ALA A 140 -41.12 61.69 -81.90
C ALA A 140 -41.53 60.22 -82.12
N LEU A 141 -41.81 59.46 -81.05
CA LEU A 141 -42.08 58.02 -81.15
C LEU A 141 -43.26 57.73 -82.10
N SER A 142 -43.08 56.72 -82.94
CA SER A 142 -44.11 56.19 -83.85
C SER A 142 -44.16 54.67 -83.72
N ASN A 143 -45.33 54.08 -83.95
CA ASN A 143 -45.48 52.62 -83.97
C ASN A 143 -46.36 52.15 -85.14
N ILE A 144 -46.13 50.92 -85.61
CA ILE A 144 -46.90 50.28 -86.68
C ILE A 144 -46.95 48.76 -86.46
N GLY A 145 -48.12 48.16 -86.72
CA GLY A 145 -48.29 46.71 -86.73
C GLY A 145 -48.25 46.05 -85.35
N ILE A 146 -48.68 46.75 -84.29
CA ILE A 146 -48.77 46.25 -82.92
C ILE A 146 -50.21 46.37 -82.45
N GLU A 147 -50.74 45.29 -81.87
CA GLU A 147 -52.07 45.26 -81.24
C GLU A 147 -51.91 45.50 -79.74
N TRP A 148 -52.46 46.62 -79.26
CA TRP A 148 -52.25 47.08 -77.88
C TRP A 148 -53.33 46.60 -76.90
N ASP A 149 -54.46 46.08 -77.39
CA ASP A 149 -55.64 45.77 -76.57
C ASP A 149 -55.33 44.86 -75.35
N ASN A 150 -54.45 43.87 -75.51
CA ASN A 150 -54.10 42.96 -74.43
C ASN A 150 -53.20 43.60 -73.37
N PHE A 151 -52.24 44.41 -73.81
CA PHE A 151 -51.33 45.11 -72.92
C PHE A 151 -52.04 46.23 -72.17
N GLU A 152 -52.83 47.06 -72.87
CA GLU A 152 -53.47 48.26 -72.31
C GLU A 152 -54.72 47.96 -71.48
N ASN A 153 -55.60 47.08 -71.94
CA ASN A 153 -56.87 46.87 -71.25
C ASN A 153 -56.79 45.76 -70.19
N ASN A 154 -55.81 44.86 -70.28
CA ASN A 154 -55.72 43.67 -69.42
C ASN A 154 -54.37 43.52 -68.69
N GLY A 155 -53.40 44.42 -68.89
CA GLY A 155 -52.06 44.28 -68.32
C GLY A 155 -51.30 43.04 -68.83
N GLY A 156 -51.68 42.54 -70.01
CA GLY A 156 -51.17 41.29 -70.57
C GLY A 156 -49.94 41.47 -71.46
N THR A 157 -49.45 40.36 -72.01
CA THR A 157 -48.26 40.33 -72.88
C THR A 157 -48.41 41.19 -74.14
N ILE A 158 -47.35 41.93 -74.49
CA ILE A 158 -47.12 42.47 -75.83
C ILE A 158 -46.47 41.36 -76.67
N ASP A 159 -47.19 40.80 -77.64
CA ASP A 159 -46.67 39.81 -78.59
C ASP A 159 -46.90 40.28 -80.02
N ALA A 160 -45.84 40.67 -80.73
CA ALA A 160 -45.93 41.23 -82.07
C ALA A 160 -44.86 40.68 -83.02
N ASN A 161 -45.21 39.60 -83.73
CA ASN A 161 -44.33 38.92 -84.70
C ASN A 161 -43.79 39.78 -85.87
N ASN A 162 -44.39 40.92 -86.22
CA ASN A 162 -43.93 41.81 -87.33
C ASN A 162 -44.15 43.32 -87.06
N GLY A 163 -44.43 43.71 -85.81
CA GLY A 163 -44.67 45.11 -85.46
C GLY A 163 -43.40 45.84 -85.06
N THR A 164 -43.39 47.18 -85.13
CA THR A 164 -42.26 48.01 -84.69
C THR A 164 -42.73 49.30 -84.04
N TRP A 165 -42.04 49.74 -82.99
CA TRP A 165 -42.01 51.15 -82.60
C TRP A 165 -40.63 51.72 -82.90
N PHE A 166 -40.58 52.95 -83.37
CA PHE A 166 -39.38 53.52 -83.98
C PHE A 166 -39.36 55.05 -83.89
N VAL A 167 -38.15 55.57 -84.09
CA VAL A 167 -37.83 56.98 -84.30
C VAL A 167 -37.01 57.11 -85.59
N THR A 168 -36.96 58.30 -86.16
CA THR A 168 -36.19 58.59 -87.36
C THR A 168 -34.74 58.91 -87.04
N ALA A 169 -33.92 59.02 -88.09
CA ALA A 169 -32.50 59.38 -88.00
C ALA A 169 -32.19 60.65 -87.21
N ASP A 170 -33.10 61.61 -87.30
CA ASP A 170 -32.87 63.00 -86.88
C ASP A 170 -33.40 63.25 -85.46
N ASP A 171 -34.08 62.27 -84.88
CA ASP A 171 -34.69 62.37 -83.56
C ASP A 171 -33.64 62.12 -82.47
N ALA A 172 -33.41 63.14 -81.63
CA ALA A 172 -32.42 63.12 -80.56
C ALA A 172 -32.68 62.03 -79.51
N GLN A 173 -33.94 61.64 -79.30
CA GLN A 173 -34.36 60.64 -78.31
C GLN A 173 -33.81 59.22 -78.59
N GLY A 174 -33.37 58.95 -79.83
CA GLY A 174 -32.72 57.69 -80.15
C GLY A 174 -31.27 57.60 -79.64
N GLY A 175 -30.63 58.73 -79.28
CA GLY A 175 -29.24 58.74 -78.84
C GLY A 175 -29.05 58.12 -77.46
N SER A 176 -27.97 57.34 -77.31
CA SER A 176 -27.57 56.78 -76.01
C SER A 176 -27.21 57.88 -75.00
N ALA A 177 -27.60 57.67 -73.75
CA ALA A 177 -27.24 58.50 -72.61
C ALA A 177 -26.81 57.61 -71.44
N THR A 178 -26.06 58.17 -70.49
CA THR A 178 -25.66 57.43 -69.29
C THR A 178 -26.86 57.25 -68.36
N HIS A 179 -27.12 56.02 -67.92
CA HIS A 179 -28.12 55.67 -66.90
C HIS A 179 -27.49 54.75 -65.84
N ASN A 180 -28.13 54.67 -64.68
CA ASN A 180 -27.75 53.70 -63.65
C ASN A 180 -28.53 52.42 -63.91
N SER A 181 -27.87 51.27 -63.96
CA SER A 181 -28.55 49.97 -63.92
C SER A 181 -28.20 49.24 -62.63
N VAL A 182 -28.84 48.09 -62.39
CA VAL A 182 -28.48 47.19 -61.29
C VAL A 182 -27.02 46.73 -61.33
N ASP A 183 -26.38 46.74 -62.51
CA ASP A 183 -24.99 46.34 -62.73
C ASP A 183 -24.02 47.53 -62.78
N GLY A 184 -24.49 48.74 -62.49
CA GLY A 184 -23.70 49.98 -62.48
C GLY A 184 -24.01 50.96 -63.61
N ALA A 185 -23.31 52.10 -63.64
CA ALA A 185 -23.55 53.13 -64.65
C ALA A 185 -23.09 52.68 -66.05
N THR A 186 -24.01 52.68 -67.01
CA THR A 186 -23.75 52.31 -68.41
C THR A 186 -24.43 53.30 -69.38
N ASN A 187 -24.10 53.23 -70.67
CA ASN A 187 -24.81 54.03 -71.68
C ASN A 187 -25.87 53.18 -72.36
N GLY A 188 -27.05 53.74 -72.54
CA GLY A 188 -28.15 53.06 -73.21
C GLY A 188 -29.28 54.00 -73.59
N VAL A 189 -30.32 53.41 -74.17
CA VAL A 189 -31.56 54.11 -74.53
C VAL A 189 -32.71 53.43 -73.78
N LEU A 190 -33.52 54.22 -73.06
CA LEU A 190 -34.72 53.72 -72.40
C LEU A 190 -35.67 53.13 -73.45
N ILE A 191 -36.12 51.89 -73.24
CA ILE A 191 -37.03 51.18 -74.16
C ILE A 191 -38.41 50.92 -73.56
N GLY A 192 -38.57 51.07 -72.25
CA GLY A 192 -39.86 51.05 -71.58
C GLY A 192 -39.77 51.13 -70.07
N GLN A 193 -40.88 51.48 -69.44
CA GLN A 193 -41.11 51.35 -68.01
C GLN A 193 -42.25 50.38 -67.78
N PHE A 194 -42.10 49.48 -66.83
CA PHE A 194 -43.07 48.42 -66.56
C PHE A 194 -43.26 48.28 -65.06
N THR A 195 -44.52 48.33 -64.64
CA THR A 195 -44.90 48.06 -63.26
C THR A 195 -45.59 46.71 -63.22
N ILE A 196 -45.06 45.79 -62.43
CA ILE A 196 -45.56 44.43 -62.31
C ILE A 196 -46.34 44.33 -61.01
N LEU A 197 -47.58 43.84 -61.07
CA LEU A 197 -48.42 43.53 -59.90
C LEU A 197 -48.17 42.09 -59.45
N GLY A 198 -47.05 41.85 -58.76
CA GLY A 198 -46.65 40.53 -58.27
C GLY A 198 -45.59 40.59 -57.17
N ASP A 199 -45.49 39.51 -56.41
CA ASP A 199 -44.56 39.35 -55.28
C ASP A 199 -43.11 39.01 -55.71
N ALA A 200 -42.25 38.69 -54.75
CA ALA A 200 -40.86 38.31 -54.94
C ALA A 200 -40.65 37.06 -55.84
N SER A 201 -41.71 36.28 -56.12
CA SER A 201 -41.65 35.14 -57.05
C SER A 201 -41.95 35.52 -58.51
N SER A 202 -42.38 36.76 -58.76
CA SER A 202 -42.71 37.24 -60.10
C SER A 202 -41.46 37.63 -60.90
N SER A 203 -41.56 37.60 -62.23
CA SER A 203 -40.48 38.02 -63.13
C SER A 203 -41.04 38.60 -64.44
N MET A 204 -40.27 39.48 -65.07
CA MET A 204 -40.57 40.06 -66.38
C MET A 204 -39.58 39.55 -67.42
N THR A 205 -40.04 39.31 -68.64
CA THR A 205 -39.20 39.00 -69.81
C THR A 205 -39.42 40.06 -70.88
N PHE A 206 -38.33 40.56 -71.46
CA PHE A 206 -38.34 41.43 -72.62
C PHE A 206 -37.44 40.82 -73.70
N GLU A 207 -38.02 40.48 -74.85
CA GLU A 207 -37.35 39.95 -76.03
C GLU A 207 -37.75 40.76 -77.27
N ALA A 208 -36.78 41.24 -78.05
CA ALA A 208 -37.04 41.95 -79.30
C ALA A 208 -35.83 41.97 -80.24
N LEU A 209 -36.08 42.40 -81.49
CA LEU A 209 -35.06 42.78 -82.44
C LEU A 209 -34.80 44.29 -82.39
N PHE A 210 -33.59 44.68 -82.01
CA PHE A 210 -33.18 46.07 -81.90
C PHE A 210 -32.45 46.49 -83.18
N GLN A 211 -32.76 47.68 -83.68
CA GLN A 211 -32.08 48.28 -84.83
C GLN A 211 -31.62 49.69 -84.48
N GLY A 212 -30.39 50.02 -84.85
CA GLY A 212 -29.80 51.32 -84.55
C GLY A 212 -28.65 51.67 -85.47
N ARG A 213 -27.87 52.66 -85.06
CA ARG A 213 -26.66 53.10 -85.75
C ARG A 213 -25.49 53.29 -84.79
N GLU A 214 -24.30 53.03 -85.31
CA GLU A 214 -23.03 53.29 -84.64
C GLU A 214 -22.82 54.80 -84.41
N ALA A 215 -21.83 55.15 -83.59
CA ALA A 215 -21.44 56.53 -83.30
C ALA A 215 -21.01 57.34 -84.55
N ASP A 216 -20.75 56.68 -85.69
CA ASP A 216 -20.48 57.35 -86.97
C ASP A 216 -21.74 57.92 -87.66
N GLY A 217 -22.94 57.60 -87.15
CA GLY A 217 -24.24 58.06 -87.66
C GLY A 217 -24.70 57.46 -88.99
N THR A 218 -23.90 56.59 -89.61
CA THR A 218 -24.12 56.04 -90.96
C THR A 218 -24.19 54.52 -91.01
N THR A 219 -23.47 53.83 -90.13
CA THR A 219 -23.42 52.37 -90.07
C THR A 219 -24.60 51.87 -89.24
N SER A 220 -25.53 51.15 -89.89
CA SER A 220 -26.68 50.55 -89.22
C SER A 220 -26.38 49.14 -88.71
N TRP A 221 -26.90 48.82 -87.54
CA TRP A 221 -26.83 47.51 -86.92
C TRP A 221 -28.22 46.97 -86.60
N GLN A 222 -28.33 45.65 -86.49
CA GLN A 222 -29.55 44.97 -86.06
C GLN A 222 -29.18 43.73 -85.26
N THR A 223 -29.65 43.66 -84.02
CA THR A 223 -29.27 42.62 -83.04
C THR A 223 -30.48 42.26 -82.19
N ALA A 224 -30.69 40.96 -81.94
CA ALA A 224 -31.71 40.49 -81.02
C ALA A 224 -31.20 40.56 -79.57
N GLY A 225 -32.07 40.97 -78.65
CA GLY A 225 -31.77 41.02 -77.22
C GLY A 225 -32.91 40.41 -76.41
N SER A 226 -32.55 39.73 -75.33
CA SER A 226 -33.50 39.19 -74.36
C SER A 226 -32.99 39.41 -72.94
N ILE A 227 -33.88 39.75 -72.02
CA ILE A 227 -33.60 39.87 -70.59
C ILE A 227 -34.75 39.28 -69.78
N VAL A 228 -34.40 38.58 -68.70
CA VAL A 228 -35.32 38.17 -67.64
C VAL A 228 -34.98 38.97 -66.40
N ILE A 229 -35.96 39.68 -65.86
CA ILE A 229 -35.84 40.58 -64.72
C ILE A 229 -36.60 39.94 -63.56
N PRO A 230 -35.93 39.51 -62.48
CA PRO A 230 -36.62 39.00 -61.29
C PRO A 230 -37.27 40.15 -60.51
N ALA A 231 -38.30 39.83 -59.72
CA ALA A 231 -38.73 40.73 -58.66
C ALA A 231 -37.56 41.04 -57.70
N PRO A 232 -37.49 42.24 -57.11
CA PRO A 232 -36.49 42.54 -56.10
C PRO A 232 -36.66 41.56 -54.93
N ALA A 233 -35.55 41.04 -54.39
CA ALA A 233 -35.59 40.34 -53.11
C ALA A 233 -36.21 41.29 -52.09
N GLY A 234 -37.25 40.84 -51.38
CA GLY A 234 -37.85 41.64 -50.30
C GLY A 234 -36.82 41.96 -49.21
N PRO A 235 -37.17 42.85 -48.25
CA PRO A 235 -36.34 43.05 -47.07
C PRO A 235 -36.17 41.72 -46.30
N LEU A 236 -34.99 41.51 -45.72
CA LEU A 236 -34.63 40.30 -44.97
C LEU A 236 -35.30 40.35 -43.58
N ASP A 237 -36.02 39.28 -43.25
CA ASP A 237 -36.63 38.96 -41.95
C ASP A 237 -36.26 37.49 -41.69
N CYS A 238 -35.08 37.26 -41.11
CA CYS A 238 -34.46 35.95 -40.99
C CYS A 238 -35.10 35.09 -39.89
N ASN A 239 -35.66 35.72 -38.86
CA ASN A 239 -36.30 35.04 -37.73
C ASN A 239 -37.83 34.88 -37.93
N ASP A 240 -38.36 35.25 -39.12
CA ASP A 240 -39.76 35.17 -39.55
C ASP A 240 -40.73 35.82 -38.53
N ASN A 241 -40.26 36.80 -37.75
CA ASN A 241 -41.04 37.39 -36.67
C ASN A 241 -41.97 38.52 -37.15
N GLY A 242 -41.81 38.95 -38.40
CA GLY A 242 -42.59 40.00 -39.06
C GLY A 242 -42.03 41.41 -38.90
N ALA A 243 -40.84 41.57 -38.31
CA ALA A 243 -40.01 42.77 -38.33
C ALA A 243 -38.79 42.51 -39.23
N GLU A 244 -38.28 43.54 -39.89
CA GLU A 244 -37.06 43.40 -40.71
C GLU A 244 -35.84 43.27 -39.79
N ASP A 245 -34.81 42.54 -40.21
CA ASP A 245 -33.58 42.31 -39.42
C ASP A 245 -32.97 43.62 -38.88
N SER A 246 -33.00 44.68 -39.71
CA SER A 246 -32.51 45.99 -39.30
C SER A 246 -33.38 46.68 -38.23
N ASP A 247 -34.68 46.40 -38.23
CA ASP A 247 -35.59 46.90 -37.20
C ASP A 247 -35.41 46.10 -35.90
N ASP A 248 -35.18 44.79 -35.97
CA ASP A 248 -34.89 43.96 -34.80
C ASP A 248 -33.62 44.41 -34.05
N ILE A 249 -32.56 44.70 -34.80
CA ILE A 249 -31.30 45.22 -34.25
C ILE A 249 -31.49 46.66 -33.72
N ALA A 250 -32.21 47.51 -34.46
CA ALA A 250 -32.38 48.93 -34.09
C ALA A 250 -33.29 49.12 -32.87
N ASP A 251 -34.34 48.31 -32.73
CA ASP A 251 -35.24 48.33 -31.57
C ASP A 251 -34.69 47.52 -30.38
N GLY A 252 -33.57 46.81 -30.56
CA GLY A 252 -32.89 46.01 -29.55
C GLY A 252 -33.67 44.77 -29.14
N THR A 253 -34.53 44.26 -30.04
CA THR A 253 -35.23 42.99 -29.87
C THR A 253 -34.34 41.79 -30.20
N SER A 254 -33.32 42.00 -31.03
CA SER A 254 -32.25 41.03 -31.29
C SER A 254 -30.87 41.71 -31.20
N GLU A 255 -29.85 40.95 -30.79
CA GLU A 255 -28.45 41.43 -30.74
C GLU A 255 -27.74 41.14 -32.08
N ASP A 256 -26.76 41.99 -32.42
CA ASP A 256 -25.87 41.84 -33.59
C ASP A 256 -24.46 42.20 -33.12
N CYS A 257 -23.81 41.24 -32.49
CA CYS A 257 -22.55 41.45 -31.78
C CYS A 257 -21.37 41.66 -32.75
N ASN A 258 -21.46 41.10 -33.97
CA ASN A 258 -20.43 41.22 -35.00
C ASN A 258 -20.67 42.41 -35.96
N ALA A 259 -21.80 43.11 -35.81
CA ALA A 259 -22.25 44.27 -36.57
C ALA A 259 -22.35 44.02 -38.08
N ASN A 260 -22.68 42.80 -38.50
CA ASN A 260 -22.80 42.43 -39.91
C ASN A 260 -24.19 42.77 -40.50
N GLY A 261 -25.15 43.20 -39.66
CA GLY A 261 -26.51 43.54 -40.03
C GLY A 261 -27.50 42.37 -40.01
N VAL A 262 -27.10 41.20 -39.51
CA VAL A 262 -27.90 40.00 -39.27
C VAL A 262 -27.92 39.73 -37.76
N PRO A 263 -29.09 39.49 -37.15
CA PRO A 263 -29.17 39.10 -35.75
C PRO A 263 -28.35 37.85 -35.40
N ASP A 264 -27.76 37.83 -34.21
CA ASP A 264 -26.92 36.74 -33.69
C ASP A 264 -27.64 35.38 -33.72
N GLU A 265 -28.93 35.38 -33.38
CA GLU A 265 -29.81 34.20 -33.44
C GLU A 265 -29.96 33.63 -34.86
N CYS A 266 -29.87 34.47 -35.88
CA CYS A 266 -29.89 34.05 -37.28
C CYS A 266 -28.51 33.61 -37.76
N ASP A 267 -27.43 34.27 -37.31
CA ASP A 267 -26.06 33.82 -37.57
C ASP A 267 -25.81 32.39 -37.02
N LEU A 268 -26.44 32.06 -35.90
CA LEU A 268 -26.41 30.72 -35.29
C LEU A 268 -27.29 29.70 -36.04
N ASP A 269 -28.53 30.04 -36.42
CA ASP A 269 -29.43 29.10 -37.12
C ASP A 269 -28.95 28.78 -38.55
N GLU A 270 -28.33 29.75 -39.23
CA GLU A 270 -27.70 29.54 -40.53
C GLU A 270 -26.34 28.83 -40.45
N GLY A 271 -25.79 28.63 -39.24
CA GLY A 271 -24.50 27.98 -38.99
C GLY A 271 -23.30 28.80 -39.49
N VAL A 272 -23.47 30.13 -39.57
CA VAL A 272 -22.42 31.09 -39.91
C VAL A 272 -21.58 31.42 -38.66
N ALA A 273 -22.20 31.37 -37.48
CA ALA A 273 -21.57 31.45 -36.18
C ALA A 273 -21.67 30.11 -35.42
N THR A 274 -20.79 29.92 -34.44
CA THR A 274 -20.81 28.79 -33.49
C THR A 274 -21.18 29.33 -32.11
N ASP A 275 -22.01 28.59 -31.37
CA ASP A 275 -22.35 28.84 -29.97
C ASP A 275 -22.15 27.50 -29.24
N CYS A 276 -20.95 27.30 -28.73
CA CYS A 276 -20.56 26.05 -28.11
C CYS A 276 -21.17 25.88 -26.70
N ASN A 277 -21.41 26.98 -25.98
CA ASN A 277 -21.93 26.96 -24.61
C ASN A 277 -23.48 27.01 -24.55
N GLY A 278 -24.14 27.25 -25.69
CA GLY A 278 -25.59 27.26 -25.87
C GLY A 278 -26.29 28.45 -25.21
N ASN A 279 -25.58 29.57 -24.99
CA ASN A 279 -26.11 30.75 -24.31
C ASN A 279 -26.89 31.68 -25.25
N GLY A 280 -26.89 31.41 -26.57
CA GLY A 280 -27.56 32.20 -27.61
C GLY A 280 -26.72 33.35 -28.18
N THR A 281 -25.45 33.47 -27.78
CA THR A 281 -24.47 34.45 -28.25
C THR A 281 -23.36 33.71 -28.99
N PRO A 282 -22.91 34.18 -30.17
CA PRO A 282 -21.77 33.59 -30.86
C PRO A 282 -20.50 33.55 -30.01
N ASP A 283 -19.74 32.46 -30.12
CA ASP A 283 -18.44 32.25 -29.47
C ASP A 283 -17.49 33.43 -29.65
N SER A 284 -17.42 33.98 -30.87
CA SER A 284 -16.58 35.14 -31.19
C SER A 284 -16.96 36.40 -30.40
N CYS A 285 -18.22 36.49 -29.98
CA CYS A 285 -18.75 37.62 -29.25
C CYS A 285 -18.60 37.45 -27.75
N ASP A 286 -18.78 36.23 -27.25
CA ASP A 286 -18.42 35.87 -25.88
C ASP A 286 -16.92 36.17 -25.60
N ILE A 287 -16.05 35.90 -26.57
CA ILE A 287 -14.61 36.23 -26.45
C ILE A 287 -14.37 37.74 -26.54
N ALA A 288 -15.03 38.42 -27.49
CA ALA A 288 -14.78 39.85 -27.75
C ALA A 288 -15.27 40.76 -26.62
N ASP A 289 -16.35 40.40 -25.92
CA ASP A 289 -16.89 41.16 -24.79
C ASP A 289 -16.24 40.78 -23.44
N GLY A 290 -15.43 39.71 -23.44
CA GLY A 290 -14.68 39.20 -22.30
C GLY A 290 -15.50 38.35 -21.34
N SER A 291 -16.68 37.87 -21.76
CA SER A 291 -17.49 36.89 -21.02
C SER A 291 -16.94 35.45 -21.13
N ALA A 292 -16.15 35.17 -22.17
CA ALA A 292 -15.35 33.97 -22.34
C ALA A 292 -13.85 34.27 -22.52
N SER A 293 -13.00 33.38 -22.04
CA SER A 293 -11.55 33.38 -22.29
C SER A 293 -11.23 32.57 -23.54
N ASP A 294 -10.26 33.03 -24.33
CA ASP A 294 -9.67 32.32 -25.49
C ASP A 294 -8.16 32.55 -25.41
N CYS A 295 -7.52 31.75 -24.57
CA CYS A 295 -6.13 31.98 -24.18
C CYS A 295 -5.15 31.55 -25.26
N ASP A 296 -5.50 30.57 -26.10
CA ASP A 296 -4.70 30.10 -27.24
C ASP A 296 -4.96 30.90 -28.54
N GLY A 297 -6.02 31.72 -28.55
CA GLY A 297 -6.38 32.63 -29.64
C GLY A 297 -6.97 31.92 -30.85
N ASN A 298 -7.55 30.73 -30.67
CA ASN A 298 -8.08 29.91 -31.75
C ASN A 298 -9.50 30.33 -32.20
N GLY A 299 -10.16 31.23 -31.45
CA GLY A 299 -11.50 31.74 -31.72
C GLY A 299 -12.64 30.92 -31.10
N THR A 300 -12.31 29.92 -30.29
CA THR A 300 -13.22 29.09 -29.49
C THR A 300 -12.98 29.40 -28.01
N PRO A 301 -14.02 29.56 -27.17
CA PRO A 301 -13.84 29.69 -25.73
C PRO A 301 -13.06 28.52 -25.12
N ASP A 302 -12.16 28.79 -24.18
CA ASP A 302 -11.37 27.77 -23.45
C ASP A 302 -12.28 26.69 -22.85
N SER A 303 -13.43 27.08 -22.29
CA SER A 303 -14.42 26.15 -21.74
C SER A 303 -14.95 25.13 -22.77
N CYS A 304 -15.05 25.56 -24.02
CA CYS A 304 -15.53 24.73 -25.11
C CYS A 304 -14.41 23.86 -25.72
N ASP A 305 -13.17 24.33 -25.70
CA ASP A 305 -12.02 23.50 -25.99
C ASP A 305 -11.88 22.37 -24.97
N ILE A 306 -12.08 22.65 -23.68
CA ILE A 306 -12.09 21.65 -22.60
C ILE A 306 -13.22 20.63 -22.83
N ASP A 307 -14.44 21.08 -23.13
CA ASP A 307 -15.57 20.19 -23.45
C ASP A 307 -15.32 19.35 -24.72
N ALA A 308 -14.54 19.87 -25.68
CA ALA A 308 -14.09 19.17 -26.88
C ALA A 308 -12.91 18.20 -26.61
N GLY A 309 -12.36 18.19 -25.40
CA GLY A 309 -11.31 17.28 -24.94
C GLY A 309 -9.91 17.85 -24.95
N ALA A 310 -9.75 19.18 -24.99
CA ALA A 310 -8.49 19.83 -24.65
C ALA A 310 -8.15 19.60 -23.17
N ALA A 311 -6.87 19.69 -22.83
CA ALA A 311 -6.37 19.34 -21.51
C ALA A 311 -6.58 20.52 -20.53
N ASP A 312 -7.30 20.24 -19.44
CA ASP A 312 -7.47 21.08 -18.23
C ASP A 312 -7.40 20.10 -17.05
N CYS A 313 -6.17 19.79 -16.67
CA CYS A 313 -5.90 18.67 -15.77
C CYS A 313 -6.07 19.03 -14.29
N ASP A 314 -5.95 20.31 -13.91
CA ASP A 314 -6.20 20.80 -12.56
C ASP A 314 -7.67 21.23 -12.34
N GLY A 315 -8.45 21.31 -13.42
CA GLY A 315 -9.88 21.61 -13.41
C GLY A 315 -10.19 23.07 -13.07
N ASN A 316 -9.25 23.97 -13.30
CA ASN A 316 -9.38 25.38 -12.99
C ASN A 316 -10.18 26.17 -14.07
N GLY A 317 -10.45 25.53 -15.22
CA GLY A 317 -11.19 26.11 -16.35
C GLY A 317 -10.33 26.88 -17.35
N VAL A 318 -9.01 26.79 -17.27
CA VAL A 318 -8.00 27.29 -18.21
C VAL A 318 -7.31 26.08 -18.84
N LEU A 319 -6.94 26.19 -20.12
CA LEU A 319 -6.20 25.11 -20.79
C LEU A 319 -4.78 24.96 -20.20
N ASP A 320 -4.30 23.72 -20.07
CA ASP A 320 -2.96 23.42 -19.56
C ASP A 320 -1.86 24.20 -20.33
N SER A 321 -2.02 24.35 -21.65
CA SER A 321 -1.09 25.12 -22.48
C SER A 321 -1.03 26.60 -22.09
N CYS A 322 -2.14 27.14 -21.63
CA CYS A 322 -2.24 28.53 -21.20
C CYS A 322 -1.77 28.72 -19.76
N ASP A 323 -1.94 27.72 -18.90
CA ASP A 323 -1.32 27.70 -17.57
C ASP A 323 0.20 27.68 -17.69
N LEU A 324 0.76 26.85 -18.58
CA LEU A 324 2.19 26.84 -18.89
C LEU A 324 2.69 28.19 -19.42
N ASP A 325 1.97 28.81 -20.37
CA ASP A 325 2.33 30.13 -20.90
C ASP A 325 2.24 31.25 -19.84
N ASN A 326 1.38 31.08 -18.83
CA ASN A 326 1.26 31.97 -17.67
C ASN A 326 2.25 31.61 -16.54
N GLY A 327 3.14 30.65 -16.75
CA GLY A 327 4.23 30.31 -15.84
C GLY A 327 3.86 29.33 -14.74
N ALA A 328 2.83 28.51 -14.94
CA ALA A 328 2.63 27.31 -14.15
C ALA A 328 3.84 26.36 -14.29
N ALA A 329 4.06 25.53 -13.28
CA ALA A 329 5.27 24.73 -13.18
C ALA A 329 5.22 23.50 -14.10
N ASP A 330 6.27 23.32 -14.91
CA ASP A 330 6.60 22.14 -15.73
C ASP A 330 8.12 21.94 -15.60
N CYS A 331 8.49 21.30 -14.51
CA CYS A 331 9.87 21.22 -14.09
C CYS A 331 10.67 20.18 -14.91
N ASN A 332 10.00 19.12 -15.38
CA ASN A 332 10.60 18.06 -16.20
C ASN A 332 10.58 18.39 -17.72
N GLY A 333 9.87 19.45 -18.12
CA GLY A 333 9.84 19.99 -19.48
C GLY A 333 9.07 19.14 -20.47
N ASN A 334 8.13 18.32 -20.01
CA ASN A 334 7.36 17.39 -20.84
C ASN A 334 6.08 18.04 -21.43
N SER A 335 5.83 19.32 -21.14
CA SER A 335 4.65 20.09 -21.56
C SER A 335 3.33 19.63 -20.91
N ILE A 336 3.40 19.02 -19.74
CA ILE A 336 2.30 18.73 -18.81
C ILE A 336 2.63 19.49 -17.52
N LEU A 337 1.61 20.02 -16.84
CA LEU A 337 1.81 20.68 -15.56
C LEU A 337 2.29 19.68 -14.51
N ASP A 338 3.17 20.11 -13.62
CA ASP A 338 3.69 19.33 -12.50
C ASP A 338 2.55 18.66 -11.69
N ALA A 339 1.53 19.43 -11.33
CA ALA A 339 0.34 18.93 -10.61
C ALA A 339 -0.39 17.80 -11.35
N CYS A 340 -0.29 17.77 -12.68
CA CYS A 340 -0.98 16.83 -13.54
C CYS A 340 -0.14 15.61 -13.87
N ASP A 341 1.18 15.78 -13.89
CA ASP A 341 2.11 14.67 -13.87
C ASP A 341 1.92 13.83 -12.60
N ILE A 342 1.80 14.48 -11.44
CA ILE A 342 1.50 13.85 -10.15
C ILE A 342 0.12 13.19 -10.16
N ALA A 343 -0.93 13.93 -10.58
CA ALA A 343 -2.31 13.42 -10.57
C ALA A 343 -2.52 12.23 -11.52
N SER A 344 -1.78 12.17 -12.64
CA SER A 344 -1.85 11.08 -13.60
C SER A 344 -0.92 9.90 -13.26
N GLY A 345 -0.02 10.09 -12.29
CA GLY A 345 0.99 9.12 -11.86
C GLY A 345 2.13 8.93 -12.86
N SER A 346 2.37 9.90 -13.75
CA SER A 346 3.58 9.95 -14.58
C SER A 346 4.80 10.41 -13.79
N SER A 347 4.58 11.15 -12.71
CA SER A 347 5.60 11.55 -11.73
C SER A 347 5.16 11.23 -10.30
N GLU A 348 6.14 11.00 -9.42
CA GLU A 348 5.94 10.74 -7.99
C GLU A 348 6.03 12.08 -7.21
N ASP A 349 5.31 12.19 -6.09
CA ASP A 349 5.29 13.33 -5.16
C ASP A 349 5.13 12.73 -3.75
N CYS A 350 6.25 12.26 -3.22
CA CYS A 350 6.25 11.40 -2.04
C CYS A 350 6.11 12.16 -0.72
N ASP A 351 6.43 13.46 -0.69
CA ASP A 351 6.26 14.32 0.49
C ASP A 351 4.93 15.12 0.46
N GLY A 352 4.30 15.18 -0.71
CA GLY A 352 2.99 15.79 -0.94
C GLY A 352 3.03 17.31 -1.03
N ASP A 353 4.17 17.90 -1.39
CA ASP A 353 4.34 19.35 -1.48
C ASP A 353 3.81 19.95 -2.79
N GLY A 354 3.51 19.10 -3.78
CA GLY A 354 2.98 19.46 -5.09
C GLY A 354 4.05 19.69 -6.17
N THR A 355 5.31 19.41 -5.86
CA THR A 355 6.44 19.38 -6.79
C THR A 355 6.80 17.92 -7.10
N PRO A 356 6.97 17.53 -8.37
CA PRO A 356 7.41 16.19 -8.71
C PRO A 356 8.81 15.88 -8.16
N ASP A 357 9.01 14.66 -7.64
CA ASP A 357 10.26 14.23 -7.01
C ASP A 357 11.47 14.44 -7.94
N GLU A 358 11.35 14.19 -9.25
CA GLU A 358 12.46 14.39 -10.20
C GLU A 358 12.95 15.84 -10.32
N CYS A 359 12.23 16.79 -9.73
CA CYS A 359 12.50 18.22 -9.74
C CYS A 359 12.98 18.74 -8.39
N GLU A 360 13.11 17.85 -7.41
CA GLU A 360 13.59 18.16 -6.07
C GLU A 360 15.06 17.74 -5.90
N THR A 361 15.62 18.03 -4.73
CA THR A 361 17.02 17.75 -4.45
C THR A 361 17.18 16.33 -3.90
N ASP A 362 17.98 15.54 -4.59
CA ASP A 362 18.55 14.27 -4.11
C ASP A 362 20.04 14.53 -3.84
N SER A 363 20.38 14.81 -2.58
CA SER A 363 21.72 15.23 -2.17
C SER A 363 22.75 14.11 -2.21
N ASP A 364 22.32 12.85 -2.07
CA ASP A 364 23.20 11.69 -1.93
C ASP A 364 23.21 10.77 -3.17
N GLY A 365 22.26 10.94 -4.08
CA GLY A 365 22.17 10.33 -5.39
C GLY A 365 21.61 8.90 -5.38
N ASP A 366 20.84 8.53 -4.35
CA ASP A 366 20.31 7.18 -4.17
C ASP A 366 19.04 6.89 -5.00
N GLY A 367 18.41 7.93 -5.54
CA GLY A 367 17.18 7.87 -6.33
C GLY A 367 15.89 8.14 -5.56
N THR A 368 15.98 8.46 -4.26
CA THR A 368 14.94 9.04 -3.41
C THR A 368 15.30 10.50 -3.15
N ILE A 369 14.34 11.41 -3.11
CA ILE A 369 14.63 12.81 -2.80
C ILE A 369 14.78 13.02 -1.30
N ASP A 370 15.56 14.04 -0.90
CA ASP A 370 15.89 14.31 0.51
C ASP A 370 14.63 14.42 1.40
N ASP A 371 13.56 15.05 0.92
CA ASP A 371 12.33 15.30 1.69
C ASP A 371 11.43 14.04 1.82
N CYS A 372 11.69 13.02 1.01
CA CYS A 372 11.06 11.70 1.10
C CYS A 372 11.98 10.60 1.63
N GLU A 373 13.24 10.97 1.88
CA GLU A 373 14.23 10.05 2.40
C GLU A 373 13.82 9.67 3.82
N TYR A 374 13.32 8.45 3.98
CA TYR A 374 13.09 7.90 5.28
C TYR A 374 14.41 7.44 5.88
N THR A 375 15.13 8.37 6.50
CA THR A 375 16.38 8.02 7.16
C THR A 375 16.10 7.29 8.47
N ALA A 376 16.16 5.97 8.41
CA ALA A 376 15.87 5.08 9.53
C ALA A 376 16.85 5.21 10.69
N TYR A 377 18.08 5.68 10.43
CA TYR A 377 19.14 5.77 11.40
C TYR A 377 19.74 7.16 11.45
N ARG A 378 20.11 7.60 12.65
CA ARG A 378 20.72 8.89 12.90
C ARG A 378 21.88 8.75 13.86
N ASN A 379 23.06 9.15 13.43
CA ASN A 379 24.18 9.32 14.35
C ASN A 379 24.07 10.68 15.03
N VAL A 380 23.64 10.68 16.29
CA VAL A 380 23.41 11.90 17.10
C VAL A 380 24.68 12.71 17.27
N ASN A 381 25.84 12.06 17.35
CA ASN A 381 27.12 12.71 17.58
C ASN A 381 27.62 13.43 16.32
N LEU A 382 27.40 12.86 15.14
CA LEU A 382 27.81 13.43 13.86
C LEU A 382 26.75 14.38 13.28
N GLY A 383 25.47 14.19 13.63
CA GLY A 383 24.35 14.91 13.02
C GLY A 383 23.99 14.41 11.62
N GLU A 384 24.47 13.22 11.26
CA GLU A 384 24.29 12.58 9.95
C GLU A 384 23.21 11.49 10.08
N THR A 385 22.49 11.28 8.99
CA THR A 385 21.40 10.30 8.84
C THR A 385 21.77 9.22 7.82
N TYR A 386 21.15 8.05 7.93
CA TYR A 386 21.44 6.87 7.12
C TYR A 386 20.20 5.98 6.99
N ASP A 387 20.10 5.22 5.90
CA ASP A 387 18.99 4.28 5.69
C ASP A 387 19.19 2.93 6.34
N THR A 388 20.44 2.49 6.47
CA THR A 388 20.77 1.16 7.00
C THR A 388 21.59 1.24 8.28
N ALA A 389 21.42 0.24 9.15
CA ALA A 389 22.26 0.08 10.33
C ALA A 389 23.73 -0.06 9.93
N PHE A 390 24.00 -0.76 8.83
CA PHE A 390 25.35 -0.99 8.33
C PHE A 390 26.08 0.30 7.99
N ASP A 391 25.46 1.21 7.24
CA ASP A 391 26.08 2.48 6.85
C ASP A 391 26.26 3.41 8.06
N ALA A 392 25.24 3.49 8.93
CA ALA A 392 25.33 4.24 10.17
C ALA A 392 26.48 3.75 11.06
N ILE A 393 26.61 2.43 11.24
CA ILE A 393 27.68 1.81 12.01
C ILE A 393 29.03 2.02 11.33
N MET A 394 29.12 1.88 10.00
CA MET A 394 30.38 2.04 9.26
C MET A 394 30.94 3.45 9.41
N ALA A 395 30.09 4.48 9.33
CA ALA A 395 30.47 5.88 9.46
C ALA A 395 30.78 6.28 10.93
N ALA A 396 30.14 5.63 11.90
CA ALA A 396 30.29 5.95 13.32
C ALA A 396 31.70 5.71 13.88
N ARG A 397 32.03 6.46 14.93
CA ARG A 397 33.26 6.35 15.74
C ARG A 397 32.94 5.73 17.09
N ASN A 398 33.96 5.15 17.74
CA ASN A 398 33.81 4.65 19.11
C ASN A 398 33.29 5.75 20.05
N GLY A 399 32.23 5.42 20.80
CA GLY A 399 31.51 6.29 21.72
C GLY A 399 30.33 7.04 21.09
N ASP A 400 30.06 6.86 19.80
CA ASP A 400 28.91 7.50 19.15
C ASP A 400 27.58 6.83 19.54
N LEU A 401 26.53 7.65 19.59
CA LEU A 401 25.14 7.24 19.74
C LEU A 401 24.45 7.25 18.37
N ILE A 402 23.88 6.11 18.00
CA ILE A 402 23.01 5.92 16.85
C ILE A 402 21.59 5.74 17.38
N GLU A 403 20.67 6.57 16.91
CA GLU A 403 19.23 6.37 17.07
C GLU A 403 18.75 5.61 15.82
N GLY A 404 18.11 4.46 15.98
CA GLY A 404 17.53 3.70 14.88
C GLY A 404 16.03 3.53 15.06
N ASP A 405 15.24 3.66 14.00
CA ASP A 405 13.80 3.42 14.09
C ASP A 405 13.49 1.94 14.32
N THR A 406 12.52 1.65 15.19
CA THR A 406 12.15 0.29 15.57
C THR A 406 11.77 -0.59 14.37
N LEU A 407 11.02 -0.08 13.38
CA LEU A 407 10.61 -0.88 12.22
C LEU A 407 11.78 -1.17 11.29
N ALA A 408 12.68 -0.20 11.13
CA ALA A 408 13.88 -0.39 10.34
C ALA A 408 14.82 -1.41 10.98
N VAL A 409 15.12 -1.28 12.27
CA VAL A 409 15.94 -2.23 13.03
C VAL A 409 15.31 -3.63 13.03
N ALA A 410 13.99 -3.73 13.10
CA ALA A 410 13.27 -5.00 12.98
C ALA A 410 13.41 -5.65 11.59
N SER A 411 13.53 -4.84 10.53
CA SER A 411 13.67 -5.29 9.15
C SER A 411 15.09 -5.66 8.74
N GLU A 412 16.10 -5.28 9.53
CA GLU A 412 17.48 -5.64 9.30
C GLU A 412 17.67 -7.16 9.32
N THR A 413 18.55 -7.66 8.47
CA THR A 413 18.94 -9.08 8.48
C THR A 413 20.20 -9.36 9.29
N ASP A 414 21.04 -8.34 9.46
CA ASP A 414 22.32 -8.42 10.18
C ASP A 414 22.66 -7.05 10.79
N ILE A 415 23.10 -7.03 12.04
CA ILE A 415 23.57 -5.84 12.75
C ILE A 415 24.94 -6.16 13.36
N ASP A 416 25.99 -5.92 12.58
CA ASP A 416 27.38 -6.04 13.02
C ASP A 416 27.94 -4.68 13.45
N PHE A 417 28.28 -4.55 14.73
CA PHE A 417 28.92 -3.35 15.29
C PHE A 417 30.38 -3.16 14.82
N MET A 418 30.91 -4.07 13.99
CA MET A 418 32.23 -4.04 13.36
C MET A 418 33.37 -3.91 14.38
N GLY A 419 33.18 -4.46 15.59
CA GLY A 419 34.12 -4.33 16.70
C GLY A 419 34.25 -2.91 17.27
N LYS A 420 33.28 -2.02 17.02
CA LYS A 420 33.24 -0.66 17.56
C LYS A 420 32.44 -0.59 18.87
N SER A 421 32.83 0.34 19.73
CA SER A 421 32.07 0.68 20.94
C SER A 421 31.01 1.69 20.57
N LEU A 422 29.79 1.25 20.24
CA LEU A 422 28.69 2.15 19.84
C LEU A 422 27.51 1.98 20.77
N TYR A 423 26.74 3.05 20.95
CA TYR A 423 25.44 3.00 21.60
C TYR A 423 24.39 3.07 20.50
N MET A 424 23.54 2.06 20.38
CA MET A 424 22.39 2.05 19.49
C MET A 424 21.12 2.04 20.34
N ASP A 425 20.41 3.16 20.34
CA ASP A 425 19.10 3.28 20.97
C ASP A 425 18.02 3.09 19.88
N VAL A 426 17.16 2.10 20.06
CA VAL A 426 16.09 1.75 19.11
C VAL A 426 14.81 2.47 19.50
N LEU A 427 14.40 3.44 18.69
CA LEU A 427 13.35 4.41 18.99
C LEU A 427 12.15 4.23 18.05
N ALA A 428 10.93 4.49 18.53
CA ALA A 428 9.75 4.57 17.66
C ALA A 428 9.68 5.98 17.03
N LEU A 429 10.47 6.24 15.99
CA LEU A 429 10.59 7.57 15.38
C LEU A 429 9.35 7.94 14.55
N GLN A 430 8.63 6.95 14.03
CA GLN A 430 7.46 7.16 13.16
C GLN A 430 6.09 6.93 13.81
N SER A 431 6.00 6.50 15.07
CA SER A 431 4.72 6.18 15.70
C SER A 431 4.49 6.90 17.03
N SER A 432 3.27 7.41 17.22
CA SER A 432 2.82 7.97 18.50
C SER A 432 2.52 6.90 19.58
N SER A 433 2.64 5.63 19.22
CA SER A 433 2.47 4.48 20.11
C SER A 433 3.82 3.77 20.29
N PRO A 434 4.12 3.24 21.48
CA PRO A 434 5.34 2.44 21.66
C PRO A 434 5.28 1.22 20.74
N LEU A 435 6.35 1.01 19.97
CA LEU A 435 6.56 -0.19 19.16
C LEU A 435 7.51 -1.12 19.92
N GLU A 436 7.10 -2.37 20.05
CA GLU A 436 7.96 -3.46 20.50
C GLU A 436 9.04 -3.71 19.47
N LEU A 437 10.28 -3.94 19.92
CA LEU A 437 11.35 -4.37 19.02
C LEU A 437 11.20 -5.87 18.81
N ASP A 438 10.88 -6.31 17.60
CA ASP A 438 10.91 -7.72 17.21
C ASP A 438 11.79 -7.85 15.97
N THR A 439 13.04 -8.26 16.18
CA THR A 439 14.03 -8.35 15.11
C THR A 439 14.46 -9.79 14.88
N SER A 440 14.58 -10.18 13.62
CA SER A 440 15.19 -11.44 13.21
C SER A 440 16.65 -11.30 12.78
N ALA A 441 17.25 -10.12 12.97
CA ALA A 441 18.64 -9.88 12.61
C ALA A 441 19.59 -10.75 13.44
N ASP A 442 20.64 -11.27 12.79
CA ASP A 442 21.82 -11.73 13.52
C ASP A 442 22.57 -10.49 14.04
N ILE A 443 22.98 -10.51 15.31
CA ILE A 443 23.57 -9.36 15.99
C ILE A 443 24.98 -9.71 16.46
N GLU A 444 25.97 -8.94 15.99
CA GLU A 444 27.35 -9.03 16.45
C GLU A 444 27.73 -7.75 17.23
N LEU A 445 27.86 -7.88 18.54
CA LEU A 445 28.17 -6.76 19.43
C LEU A 445 29.68 -6.44 19.43
N GLY A 446 30.00 -5.15 19.56
CA GLY A 446 31.36 -4.66 19.69
C GLY A 446 31.79 -4.46 21.15
N PRO A 447 33.11 -4.34 21.42
CA PRO A 447 33.60 -4.03 22.76
C PRO A 447 33.03 -2.70 23.28
N GLY A 448 32.37 -2.73 24.44
CA GLY A 448 31.70 -1.58 25.04
C GLY A 448 30.47 -1.11 24.27
N SER A 449 29.92 -1.92 23.35
CA SER A 449 28.71 -1.55 22.61
C SER A 449 27.44 -1.84 23.42
N ARG A 450 26.37 -1.14 23.06
CA ARG A 450 25.05 -1.29 23.66
C ARG A 450 23.98 -1.22 22.56
N LEU A 451 23.10 -2.20 22.48
CA LEU A 451 21.89 -2.16 21.65
C LEU A 451 20.67 -2.25 22.56
N VAL A 452 19.93 -1.16 22.71
CA VAL A 452 18.81 -1.11 23.67
C VAL A 452 17.60 -0.44 23.04
N ASN A 453 16.41 -0.97 23.31
CA ASN A 453 15.16 -0.24 23.12
C ASN A 453 14.80 0.49 24.44
N PRO A 454 14.98 1.82 24.54
CA PRO A 454 14.77 2.56 25.79
C PRO A 454 13.31 2.94 26.09
N TYR A 455 12.35 2.64 25.22
CA TYR A 455 10.95 3.06 25.38
C TYR A 455 10.06 2.04 26.10
N VAL A 456 8.83 2.46 26.42
CA VAL A 456 7.85 1.72 27.21
C VAL A 456 7.07 0.75 26.31
N GLY A 457 7.58 -0.47 26.11
CA GLY A 457 6.87 -1.59 25.49
C GLY A 457 6.62 -2.73 26.48
N ASP A 458 5.94 -3.80 26.05
CA ASP A 458 5.79 -5.00 26.87
C ASP A 458 7.03 -5.93 26.71
N TYR A 459 7.62 -6.02 25.51
CA TYR A 459 8.74 -6.91 25.20
C TYR A 459 9.75 -6.36 24.15
N ALA A 460 10.98 -6.90 24.14
CA ALA A 460 11.88 -6.88 22.98
C ALA A 460 12.29 -8.31 22.67
N THR A 461 12.12 -8.68 21.41
CA THR A 461 12.35 -10.02 20.91
C THR A 461 13.53 -10.00 19.94
N PHE A 462 14.50 -10.85 20.22
CA PHE A 462 15.68 -11.12 19.39
C PHE A 462 15.57 -12.54 18.84
N SER A 463 15.10 -12.65 17.61
CA SER A 463 14.86 -13.94 16.95
C SER A 463 16.05 -14.45 16.13
N GLY A 464 16.98 -13.57 15.75
CA GLY A 464 18.28 -13.97 15.21
C GLY A 464 19.32 -14.23 16.31
N ASP A 465 20.50 -14.70 15.90
CA ASP A 465 21.56 -15.06 16.83
C ASP A 465 22.23 -13.81 17.42
N VAL A 466 22.51 -13.81 18.73
CA VAL A 466 23.22 -12.72 19.41
C VAL A 466 24.60 -13.17 19.83
N THR A 467 25.62 -12.57 19.23
CA THR A 467 27.02 -12.84 19.56
C THR A 467 27.64 -11.68 20.34
N GLY A 468 28.11 -11.98 21.56
CA GLY A 468 28.82 -11.03 22.41
C GLY A 468 30.17 -10.59 21.83
N PRO A 469 30.84 -9.60 22.45
CA PRO A 469 31.99 -8.94 21.84
C PRO A 469 33.22 -9.83 21.83
N PHE A 470 34.22 -9.46 21.01
CA PHE A 470 35.53 -10.12 20.99
C PHE A 470 36.43 -9.75 22.19
N SER A 471 36.10 -8.68 22.92
CA SER A 471 36.79 -8.27 24.15
C SER A 471 35.89 -7.38 25.00
N GLY A 472 36.13 -7.34 26.32
CA GLY A 472 35.42 -6.43 27.22
C GLY A 472 33.95 -6.84 27.41
N ASN A 473 33.11 -5.85 27.66
CA ASN A 473 31.68 -6.00 27.92
C ASN A 473 30.85 -5.47 26.74
N ALA A 474 29.67 -6.03 26.50
CA ALA A 474 28.64 -5.40 25.69
C ALA A 474 27.29 -5.59 26.38
N ALA A 475 26.31 -4.78 25.99
CA ALA A 475 24.97 -4.84 26.52
C ALA A 475 23.92 -4.93 25.41
N ILE A 476 22.85 -5.67 25.67
CA ILE A 476 21.69 -5.78 24.79
C ILE A 476 20.42 -5.84 25.62
N GLY A 477 19.32 -5.27 25.15
CA GLY A 477 18.01 -5.49 25.79
C GLY A 477 17.06 -4.29 25.72
N GLY A 478 16.31 -4.09 26.80
CA GLY A 478 15.25 -3.09 26.88
C GLY A 478 14.80 -2.89 28.32
N TRP A 479 13.94 -1.90 28.57
CA TRP A 479 13.48 -1.57 29.93
C TRP A 479 12.21 -2.35 30.32
N PHE A 480 12.03 -3.53 29.74
CA PHE A 480 10.89 -4.42 29.87
C PHE A 480 11.38 -5.89 29.76
N GLU A 481 10.50 -6.86 29.49
CA GLU A 481 10.90 -8.27 29.31
C GLU A 481 11.65 -8.50 27.99
N VAL A 482 12.79 -9.19 28.05
CA VAL A 482 13.63 -9.43 26.87
C VAL A 482 13.59 -10.91 26.48
N ILE A 483 13.20 -11.20 25.25
CA ILE A 483 13.04 -12.57 24.75
C ILE A 483 14.10 -12.85 23.68
N PHE A 484 14.82 -13.95 23.82
CA PHE A 484 15.77 -14.44 22.83
C PHE A 484 15.26 -15.76 22.25
N ASN A 485 14.86 -15.75 20.98
CA ASN A 485 14.50 -16.97 20.25
C ASN A 485 15.69 -17.55 19.48
N GLY A 486 16.65 -16.71 19.09
CA GLY A 486 17.92 -17.14 18.50
C GLY A 486 18.96 -17.52 19.56
N ASP A 487 20.11 -18.01 19.11
CA ASP A 487 21.17 -18.47 20.01
C ASP A 487 21.96 -17.28 20.58
N ILE A 488 22.34 -17.34 21.85
CA ILE A 488 23.28 -16.40 22.48
C ILE A 488 24.66 -17.03 22.57
N ARG A 489 25.69 -16.37 22.04
CA ARG A 489 27.09 -16.80 22.18
C ARG A 489 27.94 -15.73 22.86
N VAL A 490 28.41 -16.03 24.07
CA VAL A 490 29.37 -15.17 24.79
C VAL A 490 30.78 -15.74 24.67
N ARG A 491 31.67 -14.94 24.09
CA ARG A 491 33.04 -15.32 23.74
C ARG A 491 33.94 -15.40 24.99
N PRO A 492 35.08 -16.11 24.94
CA PRO A 492 35.96 -16.25 26.09
C PRO A 492 36.50 -14.91 26.61
N ASN A 493 36.55 -14.73 27.93
CA ASN A 493 37.04 -13.50 28.59
C ASN A 493 36.25 -12.23 28.25
N THR A 494 34.98 -12.36 27.87
CA THR A 494 34.09 -11.22 27.62
C THR A 494 32.84 -11.31 28.47
N SER A 495 32.07 -10.23 28.51
CA SER A 495 30.80 -10.22 29.23
C SER A 495 29.67 -9.70 28.36
N LEU A 496 28.50 -10.31 28.52
CA LEU A 496 27.24 -9.84 27.96
C LEU A 496 26.31 -9.45 29.10
N GLU A 497 25.85 -8.21 29.08
CA GLU A 497 24.80 -7.70 29.94
C GLU A 497 23.48 -7.74 29.18
N ILE A 498 22.46 -8.35 29.78
CA ILE A 498 21.09 -8.35 29.30
C ILE A 498 20.34 -7.34 30.16
N ILE A 499 20.06 -6.20 29.56
CA ILE A 499 19.36 -5.08 30.20
C ILE A 499 17.87 -5.40 30.19
N THR A 500 17.25 -5.34 31.36
CA THR A 500 15.81 -5.62 31.56
C THR A 500 15.19 -4.50 32.40
N GLY A 501 13.87 -4.39 32.42
CA GLY A 501 13.20 -3.39 33.28
C GLY A 501 13.35 -3.66 34.78
N ASP A 502 13.40 -2.59 35.58
CA ASP A 502 13.51 -2.62 37.06
C ASP A 502 12.22 -3.07 37.79
N LEU A 503 11.18 -3.55 37.09
CA LEU A 503 9.93 -3.98 37.74
C LEU A 503 10.03 -5.44 38.20
N PRO A 504 9.54 -5.78 39.41
CA PRO A 504 9.57 -7.14 39.91
C PRO A 504 8.86 -8.13 38.97
N GLY A 505 9.53 -9.23 38.62
CA GLY A 505 9.02 -10.26 37.72
C GLY A 505 9.25 -9.99 36.24
N LEU A 506 9.88 -8.85 35.88
CA LEU A 506 10.49 -8.69 34.58
C LEU A 506 11.86 -9.37 34.56
N GLY A 507 12.23 -9.89 33.40
CA GLY A 507 13.50 -10.56 33.22
C GLY A 507 13.75 -10.85 31.76
N SER A 508 14.65 -11.80 31.51
CA SER A 508 14.96 -12.28 30.19
C SER A 508 14.53 -13.74 30.01
N VAL A 509 13.94 -14.05 28.87
CA VAL A 509 13.53 -15.41 28.50
C VAL A 509 14.41 -15.90 27.34
N LEU A 510 15.09 -17.02 27.56
CA LEU A 510 15.94 -17.68 26.57
C LEU A 510 15.22 -18.90 26.01
N ASN A 511 14.55 -18.72 24.86
CA ASN A 511 13.96 -19.82 24.10
C ASN A 511 15.01 -20.53 23.22
N GLY A 512 15.98 -19.80 22.70
CA GLY A 512 17.15 -20.33 21.99
C GLY A 512 18.23 -20.89 22.92
N ASP A 513 19.34 -21.38 22.36
CA ASP A 513 20.45 -21.91 23.15
C ASP A 513 21.42 -20.79 23.57
N MET A 514 21.91 -20.82 24.80
CA MET A 514 22.95 -19.93 25.30
C MET A 514 24.26 -20.67 25.56
N LEU A 515 25.36 -20.19 24.97
CA LEU A 515 26.72 -20.69 25.18
C LEU A 515 27.63 -19.62 25.78
N VAL A 516 28.08 -19.84 27.02
CA VAL A 516 28.99 -18.95 27.76
C VAL A 516 30.38 -19.59 27.87
N MET A 517 31.32 -19.09 27.08
CA MET A 517 32.65 -19.69 26.94
C MET A 517 33.63 -19.27 28.05
N ASN A 518 34.73 -20.01 28.20
CA ASN A 518 35.78 -19.85 29.22
C ASN A 518 35.99 -18.43 29.79
N ASN A 519 35.78 -18.27 31.10
CA ASN A 519 35.97 -17.00 31.84
C ASN A 519 35.14 -15.85 31.26
N ALA A 520 33.97 -16.17 30.70
CA ALA A 520 33.00 -15.18 30.24
C ALA A 520 31.83 -15.07 31.21
N SER A 521 31.15 -13.94 31.19
CA SER A 521 30.03 -13.70 32.09
C SER A 521 28.78 -13.24 31.36
N VAL A 522 27.62 -13.76 31.78
CA VAL A 522 26.32 -13.19 31.46
C VAL A 522 25.75 -12.56 32.72
N TRP A 523 25.23 -11.35 32.59
CA TRP A 523 24.50 -10.68 33.67
C TRP A 523 23.13 -10.26 33.13
N SER A 524 22.06 -10.86 33.67
CA SER A 524 20.70 -10.34 33.52
C SER A 524 20.39 -9.42 34.70
N GLU A 525 19.90 -8.21 34.44
CA GLU A 525 19.53 -7.26 35.50
C GLU A 525 18.34 -7.74 36.35
N GLY A 526 17.48 -8.61 35.80
CA GLY A 526 16.36 -9.25 36.51
C GLY A 526 16.44 -10.78 36.51
N ASP A 527 15.29 -11.44 36.43
CA ASP A 527 15.22 -12.90 36.33
C ASP A 527 15.77 -13.40 34.99
N LEU A 528 16.29 -14.62 34.96
CA LEU A 528 16.76 -15.30 33.76
C LEU A 528 16.01 -16.64 33.61
N SER A 529 15.03 -16.68 32.72
CA SER A 529 14.35 -17.91 32.32
C SER A 529 15.10 -18.60 31.18
N ILE A 530 15.38 -19.88 31.33
CA ILE A 530 16.07 -20.72 30.35
C ILE A 530 15.09 -21.80 29.93
N ASP A 531 14.48 -21.62 28.77
CA ASP A 531 13.53 -22.56 28.17
C ASP A 531 14.23 -23.45 27.13
N GLY A 532 15.29 -22.95 26.48
CA GLY A 532 16.22 -23.69 25.62
C GLY A 532 17.37 -24.38 26.38
N THR A 533 18.55 -24.46 25.78
CA THR A 533 19.76 -25.01 26.43
C THR A 533 20.71 -23.91 26.85
N CYS A 534 21.08 -23.85 28.13
CA CYS A 534 22.21 -23.05 28.60
C CYS A 534 23.45 -23.92 28.81
N THR A 535 24.61 -23.52 28.30
CA THR A 535 25.89 -24.19 28.53
C THR A 535 26.94 -23.19 28.99
N THR A 536 27.47 -23.43 30.18
CA THR A 536 28.57 -22.67 30.79
C THR A 536 29.82 -23.54 30.82
N LEU A 537 30.98 -22.97 30.50
CA LEU A 537 32.24 -23.71 30.39
C LEU A 537 33.32 -23.11 31.29
N ARG A 538 34.02 -23.95 32.05
CA ARG A 538 35.17 -23.57 32.91
C ARG A 538 34.76 -22.51 33.93
N ASP A 539 35.51 -21.40 34.03
CA ASP A 539 35.34 -20.36 35.04
C ASP A 539 34.30 -19.29 34.62
N SER A 540 33.34 -19.65 33.77
CA SER A 540 32.28 -18.74 33.35
C SER A 540 31.32 -18.41 34.49
N SER A 541 30.63 -17.28 34.40
CA SER A 541 29.63 -16.90 35.39
C SER A 541 28.30 -16.47 34.78
N VAL A 542 27.20 -16.79 35.45
CA VAL A 542 25.86 -16.29 35.11
C VAL A 542 25.30 -15.61 36.35
N THR A 543 24.87 -14.36 36.23
CA THR A 543 24.27 -13.56 37.30
C THR A 543 22.87 -13.15 36.90
N ALA A 544 21.92 -13.34 37.82
CA ALA A 544 20.51 -12.96 37.70
C ALA A 544 19.92 -12.86 39.12
N ASP A 545 18.70 -12.33 39.25
CA ASP A 545 17.97 -12.37 40.51
C ASP A 545 17.53 -13.81 40.85
N VAL A 546 16.84 -14.45 39.91
CA VAL A 546 16.56 -15.89 39.91
C VAL A 546 16.88 -16.48 38.53
N ILE A 547 17.58 -17.62 38.51
CA ILE A 547 17.74 -18.44 37.30
C ILE A 547 16.63 -19.48 37.31
N SER A 548 15.68 -19.36 36.40
CA SER A 548 14.58 -20.31 36.20
C SER A 548 14.92 -21.25 35.05
N ASN A 549 15.34 -22.48 35.35
CA ASN A 549 15.68 -23.49 34.35
C ASN A 549 14.47 -24.35 34.00
N ASN A 550 13.80 -24.04 32.90
CA ASN A 550 12.70 -24.82 32.32
C ASN A 550 13.16 -25.77 31.19
N GLY A 551 14.37 -25.55 30.67
CA GLY A 551 15.01 -26.34 29.62
C GLY A 551 16.16 -27.21 30.13
N THR A 552 17.33 -27.10 29.51
CA THR A 552 18.54 -27.83 29.95
C THR A 552 19.66 -26.88 30.30
N PHE A 553 20.20 -26.97 31.51
CA PHE A 553 21.37 -26.21 31.94
C PHE A 553 22.57 -27.13 32.13
N ASN A 554 23.62 -26.93 31.35
CA ASN A 554 24.93 -27.56 31.53
C ASN A 554 25.85 -26.60 32.30
N GLY A 555 25.96 -26.83 33.60
CA GLY A 555 26.67 -26.00 34.57
C GLY A 555 28.16 -26.33 34.69
N GLN A 556 28.99 -25.30 34.57
CA GLN A 556 30.36 -25.18 35.08
C GLN A 556 30.61 -23.71 35.46
N GLY A 557 31.41 -23.47 36.51
CA GLY A 557 31.76 -22.12 36.94
C GLY A 557 30.83 -21.60 38.03
N THR A 558 30.39 -20.34 37.96
CA THR A 558 29.62 -19.69 39.05
C THR A 558 28.25 -19.18 38.60
N LEU A 559 27.20 -19.61 39.29
CA LEU A 559 25.84 -19.11 39.18
C LEU A 559 25.60 -18.18 40.38
N ASN A 560 25.63 -16.87 40.14
CA ASN A 560 25.41 -15.88 41.18
C ASN A 560 23.93 -15.52 41.26
N SER A 561 23.12 -16.42 41.81
CA SER A 561 21.66 -16.34 41.85
C SER A 561 21.07 -17.43 42.75
N ASN A 562 19.76 -17.37 43.03
CA ASN A 562 18.98 -18.57 43.34
C ASN A 562 18.72 -19.38 42.05
N LEU A 563 18.57 -20.70 42.17
CA LEU A 563 18.24 -21.60 41.06
C LEU A 563 16.87 -22.24 41.30
N SER A 564 15.93 -22.01 40.39
CA SER A 564 14.67 -22.74 40.28
C SER A 564 14.77 -23.71 39.10
N ASN A 565 14.92 -25.00 39.38
CA ASN A 565 15.06 -26.04 38.36
C ASN A 565 13.75 -26.80 38.16
N SER A 566 13.11 -26.60 37.00
CA SER A 566 11.89 -27.30 36.61
C SER A 566 12.13 -28.40 35.57
N ASN A 567 13.35 -28.54 35.08
CA ASN A 567 13.72 -29.56 34.09
C ASN A 567 15.12 -30.12 34.38
N THR A 568 16.11 -29.99 33.48
CA THR A 568 17.38 -30.71 33.62
C THR A 568 18.54 -29.76 33.92
N PHE A 569 19.20 -29.97 35.06
CA PHE A 569 20.46 -29.30 35.42
C PHE A 569 21.59 -30.32 35.52
N LYS A 570 22.66 -30.12 34.77
CA LYS A 570 23.82 -31.02 34.72
C LYS A 570 25.06 -30.30 35.21
N CYS A 571 25.68 -30.79 36.27
CA CYS A 571 27.01 -30.36 36.69
C CYS A 571 28.05 -31.18 35.94
N ASN A 572 28.61 -30.60 34.88
CA ASN A 572 29.64 -31.25 34.06
C ASN A 572 31.07 -30.90 34.50
N GLY A 573 31.19 -30.23 35.65
CA GLY A 573 32.41 -29.76 36.28
C GLY A 573 32.06 -29.08 37.60
N THR A 574 33.04 -28.47 38.25
CA THR A 574 32.78 -27.67 39.45
C THR A 574 31.83 -26.52 39.12
N THR A 575 30.69 -26.48 39.83
CA THR A 575 29.68 -25.44 39.70
C THR A 575 29.40 -24.85 41.08
N VAL A 576 29.38 -23.54 41.20
CA VAL A 576 29.10 -22.82 42.44
C VAL A 576 27.82 -22.02 42.27
N LEU A 577 26.79 -22.37 43.02
CA LEU A 577 25.55 -21.62 43.18
C LEU A 577 25.63 -20.81 44.48
N THR A 578 25.50 -19.49 44.39
CA THR A 578 25.63 -18.61 45.57
C THR A 578 24.36 -18.51 46.41
N GLY A 579 23.19 -18.84 45.85
CA GLY A 579 21.89 -18.82 46.51
C GLY A 579 21.33 -20.20 46.86
N ASP A 580 20.01 -20.25 47.02
CA ASP A 580 19.23 -21.47 47.24
C ASP A 580 18.97 -22.22 45.92
N CYS A 581 18.79 -23.54 46.00
CA CYS A 581 18.42 -24.41 44.89
C CYS A 581 17.08 -25.06 45.17
N ASP A 582 16.08 -24.83 44.32
CA ASP A 582 14.80 -25.53 44.31
C ASP A 582 14.75 -26.47 43.09
N ASN A 583 14.66 -27.77 43.33
CA ASN A 583 14.53 -28.79 42.29
C ASN A 583 13.08 -29.30 42.29
N ALA A 584 12.28 -28.84 41.34
CA ALA A 584 10.85 -29.12 41.28
C ALA A 584 10.54 -30.61 41.07
N ALA A 585 9.29 -30.99 41.36
CA ALA A 585 8.82 -32.35 41.10
C ALA A 585 8.96 -32.73 39.62
N GLY A 586 9.60 -33.88 39.35
CA GLY A 586 9.88 -34.36 38.00
C GLY A 586 11.14 -33.77 37.34
N ALA A 587 11.78 -32.78 37.95
CA ALA A 587 13.04 -32.21 37.49
C ALA A 587 14.25 -33.09 37.87
N LEU A 588 15.36 -32.94 37.14
CA LEU A 588 16.60 -33.69 37.31
C LEU A 588 17.78 -32.75 37.60
N ILE A 589 18.50 -33.01 38.68
CA ILE A 589 19.88 -32.56 38.88
C ILE A 589 20.80 -33.77 38.74
N SER A 590 21.73 -33.69 37.79
CA SER A 590 22.72 -34.73 37.51
C SER A 590 24.11 -34.16 37.76
N VAL A 591 24.78 -34.66 38.79
CA VAL A 591 26.17 -34.32 39.09
C VAL A 591 27.06 -35.35 38.41
N ASN A 592 27.65 -35.00 37.26
CA ASN A 592 28.43 -35.92 36.43
C ASN A 592 29.93 -35.90 36.79
N VAL A 593 30.50 -34.70 36.90
CA VAL A 593 31.94 -34.49 37.14
C VAL A 593 32.14 -33.30 38.08
N GLY A 594 33.01 -33.45 39.06
CA GLY A 594 33.32 -32.40 40.03
C GLY A 594 32.26 -32.25 41.13
N THR A 595 32.25 -31.08 41.77
CA THR A 595 31.37 -30.78 42.89
C THR A 595 30.41 -29.65 42.56
N MET A 596 29.12 -29.86 42.82
CA MET A 596 28.14 -28.78 42.89
C MET A 596 28.16 -28.17 44.29
N TYR A 597 28.61 -26.92 44.41
CA TYR A 597 28.52 -26.15 45.63
C TYR A 597 27.22 -25.33 45.60
N CYS A 598 26.32 -25.55 46.54
CA CYS A 598 25.17 -24.69 46.80
C CYS A 598 25.43 -23.98 48.13
N MET A 599 25.64 -22.66 48.13
CA MET A 599 25.93 -21.93 49.36
C MET A 599 24.69 -21.75 50.25
N GLY A 600 23.49 -21.77 49.66
CA GLY A 600 22.22 -21.74 50.35
C GLY A 600 21.66 -23.12 50.71
N ASN A 601 20.33 -23.19 50.77
CA ASN A 601 19.55 -24.41 50.99
C ASN A 601 19.31 -25.15 49.67
N VAL A 602 19.03 -26.44 49.77
CA VAL A 602 18.55 -27.26 48.67
C VAL A 602 17.20 -27.85 49.05
N PHE A 603 16.18 -27.56 48.23
CA PHE A 603 14.87 -28.16 48.30
C PHE A 603 14.73 -29.12 47.12
N ASN A 604 14.56 -30.41 47.38
CA ASN A 604 14.47 -31.44 46.35
C ASN A 604 13.07 -32.08 46.33
N GLY A 605 12.25 -31.65 45.38
CA GLY A 605 11.00 -32.34 45.00
C GLY A 605 11.16 -33.33 43.84
N GLY A 606 12.27 -33.25 43.09
CA GLY A 606 12.57 -34.07 41.92
C GLY A 606 13.61 -35.16 42.19
N THR A 607 14.48 -35.39 41.22
CA THR A 607 15.56 -36.39 41.27
C THR A 607 16.91 -35.69 41.33
N ILE A 608 17.75 -36.07 42.30
CA ILE A 608 19.17 -35.72 42.35
C ILE A 608 19.98 -37.02 42.22
N ILE A 609 20.90 -37.06 41.24
CA ILE A 609 21.81 -38.19 41.05
C ILE A 609 23.27 -37.74 41.02
N GLY A 610 24.12 -38.49 41.73
CA GLY A 610 25.54 -38.61 41.42
C GLY A 610 25.66 -39.55 40.24
N ASP A 611 25.71 -38.96 39.05
CA ASP A 611 25.82 -39.73 37.83
C ASP A 611 27.27 -40.13 37.68
N PHE A 612 27.53 -41.44 37.71
CA PHE A 612 28.71 -41.96 37.03
C PHE A 612 28.74 -41.33 35.65
N ASN A 613 29.88 -41.20 35.01
CA ASN A 613 29.78 -40.78 33.62
C ASN A 613 29.12 -41.91 32.78
N ASP A 614 28.02 -42.58 33.12
CA ASP A 614 27.34 -43.62 32.36
C ASP A 614 25.82 -43.74 32.62
N GLY A 615 25.20 -42.84 33.40
CA GLY A 615 23.76 -42.80 33.55
C GLY A 615 23.05 -42.25 32.30
N PRO A 616 21.87 -41.63 32.43
CA PRO A 616 21.08 -41.20 31.27
C PRO A 616 21.85 -40.23 30.34
N VAL A 617 23.00 -39.70 30.76
CA VAL A 617 23.90 -38.84 29.98
C VAL A 617 25.36 -39.38 30.02
N ARG A 618 25.70 -40.23 29.03
CA ARG A 618 26.95 -41.03 28.93
C ARG A 618 28.31 -40.27 28.98
N GLY A 619 29.32 -40.90 29.58
CA GLY A 619 30.77 -40.57 29.56
C GLY A 619 31.77 -41.56 30.25
N GLY A 620 31.62 -42.88 30.10
CA GLY A 620 32.08 -43.95 31.04
C GLY A 620 33.40 -43.84 31.82
N SER A 621 33.43 -43.08 32.93
CA SER A 621 34.54 -43.03 33.91
C SER A 621 34.02 -42.86 35.34
N GLU A 622 34.68 -43.53 36.29
CA GLU A 622 34.35 -43.51 37.73
C GLU A 622 34.50 -42.10 38.33
N PRO A 623 33.66 -41.71 39.30
CA PRO A 623 33.76 -40.42 39.97
C PRO A 623 35.07 -40.29 40.76
N GLY A 624 35.64 -39.08 40.76
CA GLY A 624 36.81 -38.74 41.56
C GLY A 624 36.47 -38.64 43.04
N PHE A 625 37.48 -38.85 43.91
CA PHE A 625 37.29 -38.72 45.35
C PHE A 625 36.87 -37.30 45.72
N GLY A 626 35.68 -37.15 46.31
CA GLY A 626 35.12 -35.86 46.72
C GLY A 626 34.22 -35.18 45.69
N ASP A 627 33.96 -35.82 44.54
CA ASP A 627 32.89 -35.41 43.64
C ASP A 627 31.52 -35.53 44.33
N GLY A 628 30.55 -34.72 43.91
CA GLY A 628 29.19 -34.75 44.45
C GLY A 628 28.63 -33.38 44.74
N MET A 629 27.99 -33.20 45.89
CA MET A 629 27.28 -31.96 46.23
C MET A 629 27.70 -31.45 47.61
N ASN A 630 27.93 -30.15 47.72
CA ASN A 630 28.23 -29.48 48.98
C ASN A 630 27.24 -28.35 49.21
N ILE A 631 26.45 -28.48 50.28
CA ILE A 631 25.34 -27.61 50.63
C ILE A 631 25.74 -26.83 51.88
N GLY A 632 25.73 -25.51 51.79
CA GLY A 632 26.03 -24.60 52.89
C GLY A 632 24.90 -24.53 53.91
N GLY A 633 23.65 -24.62 53.46
CA GLY A 633 22.45 -24.61 54.30
C GLY A 633 21.86 -26.00 54.53
N ASN A 634 20.52 -26.04 54.56
CA ASN A 634 19.73 -27.25 54.76
C ASN A 634 19.56 -28.03 53.46
N TYR A 635 19.44 -29.35 53.57
CA TYR A 635 18.92 -30.22 52.52
C TYR A 635 17.55 -30.74 52.96
N ALA A 636 16.52 -30.44 52.17
CA ALA A 636 15.15 -30.88 52.44
C ALA A 636 14.55 -31.58 51.23
N THR A 637 13.80 -32.67 51.43
CA THR A 637 13.14 -33.41 50.34
C THR A 637 11.67 -33.69 50.61
N GLY A 638 10.89 -33.85 49.54
CA GLY A 638 9.52 -34.39 49.60
C GLY A 638 9.47 -35.93 49.49
N PRO A 639 8.29 -36.54 49.71
CA PRO A 639 8.11 -38.00 49.69
C PRO A 639 8.26 -38.68 48.34
N ASP A 640 8.02 -37.94 47.27
CA ASP A 640 8.14 -38.46 45.91
C ASP A 640 9.53 -38.25 45.29
N ALA A 641 10.41 -37.50 45.96
CA ALA A 641 11.74 -37.14 45.49
C ALA A 641 12.69 -38.34 45.44
N SER A 642 13.83 -38.17 44.79
CA SER A 642 14.88 -39.19 44.72
C SER A 642 16.26 -38.58 44.98
N LEU A 643 17.10 -39.33 45.66
CA LEU A 643 18.50 -39.01 45.95
C LEU A 643 19.35 -40.27 45.75
N THR A 644 20.24 -40.27 44.76
CA THR A 644 21.04 -41.47 44.44
C THR A 644 22.49 -41.11 44.17
N PHE A 645 23.39 -41.53 45.04
CA PHE A 645 24.83 -41.50 44.85
C PHE A 645 25.39 -42.91 45.10
N ALA A 646 25.37 -43.75 44.07
CA ALA A 646 25.61 -45.19 44.19
C ALA A 646 27.10 -45.59 44.09
N HIS A 647 28.03 -44.79 44.64
CA HIS A 647 29.48 -45.04 44.60
C HIS A 647 30.18 -44.53 45.86
N GLU A 648 31.27 -45.18 46.25
CA GLU A 648 32.06 -44.82 47.43
C GLU A 648 32.76 -43.45 47.36
N ASN A 649 33.10 -42.99 46.15
CA ASN A 649 33.76 -41.69 45.95
C ASN A 649 32.80 -40.49 46.00
N TRP A 650 31.49 -40.75 45.91
CA TRP A 650 30.49 -39.70 45.96
C TRP A 650 30.34 -39.15 47.38
N LYS A 651 30.19 -37.83 47.45
CA LYS A 651 30.01 -37.11 48.71
C LYS A 651 28.84 -36.13 48.64
N LEU A 652 27.93 -36.23 49.60
CA LEU A 652 26.94 -35.20 49.92
C LEU A 652 27.37 -34.53 51.23
N SER A 653 27.72 -33.25 51.18
CA SER A 653 28.03 -32.46 52.38
C SER A 653 26.90 -31.51 52.69
N VAL A 654 26.45 -31.44 53.94
CA VAL A 654 25.32 -30.60 54.39
C VAL A 654 25.75 -29.80 55.62
N GLY A 655 25.63 -28.47 55.53
CA GLY A 655 26.00 -27.52 56.58
C GLY A 655 24.92 -27.30 57.65
N GLY A 656 23.67 -27.71 57.37
CA GLY A 656 22.52 -27.55 58.25
C GLY A 656 21.73 -28.85 58.46
N HIS A 657 20.40 -28.76 58.44
CA HIS A 657 19.50 -29.90 58.62
C HIS A 657 19.48 -30.81 57.38
N PHE A 658 19.52 -32.12 57.59
CA PHE A 658 19.30 -33.15 56.59
C PHE A 658 17.90 -33.76 56.81
N ASP A 659 16.91 -33.12 56.21
CA ASP A 659 15.48 -33.35 56.43
C ASP A 659 14.86 -34.10 55.22
N VAL A 660 14.87 -35.43 55.29
CA VAL A 660 14.55 -36.28 54.15
C VAL A 660 13.21 -36.96 54.34
N ALA A 661 12.20 -36.57 53.57
CA ALA A 661 10.87 -37.18 53.67
C ALA A 661 10.61 -38.29 52.65
N ILE A 662 11.62 -38.92 52.03
CA ILE A 662 11.46 -39.92 50.96
C ILE A 662 10.87 -41.23 51.51
N ASN A 663 9.74 -41.67 50.96
CA ASN A 663 8.98 -42.84 51.48
C ASN A 663 9.18 -44.13 50.67
N ASP A 664 10.03 -44.10 49.65
CA ASP A 664 10.32 -45.25 48.80
C ASP A 664 11.83 -45.49 48.81
N SER A 665 12.25 -46.53 49.53
CA SER A 665 13.66 -46.98 49.61
C SER A 665 14.34 -47.14 48.24
N THR A 666 13.59 -47.42 47.16
CA THR A 666 14.18 -47.54 45.82
C THR A 666 14.60 -46.21 45.20
N LYS A 667 14.13 -45.09 45.76
CA LYS A 667 14.46 -43.71 45.35
C LYS A 667 15.59 -43.09 46.16
N PHE A 668 16.08 -43.77 47.18
CA PHE A 668 17.17 -43.31 48.02
C PHE A 668 18.31 -44.34 47.98
N ASN A 669 19.46 -43.94 47.44
CA ASN A 669 20.64 -44.81 47.42
C ASN A 669 21.88 -44.03 47.81
N MET A 670 22.21 -44.10 49.10
CA MET A 670 23.42 -43.55 49.70
C MET A 670 24.24 -44.63 50.42
N GLY A 671 23.94 -45.92 50.20
CA GLY A 671 24.51 -47.05 50.94
C GLY A 671 26.02 -47.27 50.70
N LEU A 672 26.58 -46.64 49.66
CA LEU A 672 28.02 -46.63 49.39
C LEU A 672 28.66 -45.26 49.59
N ALA A 673 27.92 -44.18 49.37
CA ALA A 673 28.43 -42.82 49.39
C ALA A 673 28.70 -42.29 50.81
N THR A 674 29.39 -41.14 50.86
CA THR A 674 29.59 -40.40 52.11
C THR A 674 28.55 -39.30 52.26
N ILE A 675 27.82 -39.29 53.37
CA ILE A 675 27.11 -38.10 53.86
C ILE A 675 27.99 -37.45 54.91
N ARG A 676 28.40 -36.20 54.69
CA ARG A 676 29.12 -35.39 55.68
C ARG A 676 28.19 -34.30 56.21
N MET A 677 27.96 -34.31 57.50
CA MET A 677 27.29 -33.21 58.18
C MET A 677 28.34 -32.33 58.86
N TYR A 678 28.33 -31.04 58.55
CA TYR A 678 29.26 -30.08 59.13
C TYR A 678 28.53 -28.85 59.68
N ASP A 679 29.15 -28.12 60.60
CA ASP A 679 28.58 -26.87 61.10
C ASP A 679 28.97 -25.68 60.19
N SER A 680 27.99 -25.10 59.49
CA SER A 680 28.17 -23.87 58.70
C SER A 680 27.75 -22.60 59.46
N GLY A 681 27.24 -22.71 60.69
CA GLY A 681 26.87 -21.56 61.53
C GLY A 681 25.54 -21.69 62.29
N SER A 682 24.91 -22.86 62.35
CA SER A 682 23.53 -23.04 62.83
C SER A 682 23.42 -23.95 64.06
N GLY A 683 24.23 -23.76 65.11
CA GLY A 683 24.02 -24.52 66.35
C GLY A 683 23.98 -26.04 66.12
N ILE A 684 22.94 -26.72 66.61
CA ILE A 684 22.79 -28.17 66.42
C ILE A 684 22.07 -28.45 65.10
N SER A 685 22.71 -29.19 64.20
CA SER A 685 22.09 -29.72 62.97
C SER A 685 21.31 -30.99 63.28
N THR A 686 20.33 -31.32 62.44
CA THR A 686 19.53 -32.55 62.62
C THR A 686 19.66 -33.46 61.41
N MET A 687 19.62 -34.77 61.64
CA MET A 687 19.50 -35.77 60.58
C MET A 687 18.24 -36.60 60.78
N GLU A 688 17.51 -36.82 59.70
CA GLU A 688 16.34 -37.67 59.69
C GLU A 688 16.72 -39.15 59.82
N ALA A 689 16.09 -39.85 60.76
CA ALA A 689 16.03 -41.30 60.80
C ALA A 689 15.01 -41.77 59.77
N MET A 690 15.34 -42.80 58.97
CA MET A 690 14.52 -43.16 57.81
C MET A 690 14.25 -44.66 57.72
N SER A 691 15.08 -45.51 58.34
CA SER A 691 14.98 -46.96 58.20
C SER A 691 13.95 -47.57 59.14
N GLN A 692 13.29 -48.63 58.69
CA GLN A 692 12.57 -49.51 59.61
C GLN A 692 13.54 -50.19 60.58
N ASP A 693 13.05 -50.57 61.76
CA ASP A 693 13.85 -51.35 62.72
C ASP A 693 13.89 -52.83 62.34
N LEU A 694 15.05 -53.29 61.84
CA LEU A 694 15.36 -54.69 61.56
C LEU A 694 16.12 -55.36 62.71
N GLY A 695 16.42 -54.62 63.79
CA GLY A 695 17.29 -55.05 64.88
C GLY A 695 18.78 -55.00 64.56
N GLU A 696 19.58 -55.61 65.42
CA GLU A 696 21.03 -55.76 65.28
C GLU A 696 21.38 -56.79 64.20
N THR A 697 21.25 -56.42 62.93
CA THR A 697 21.51 -57.32 61.79
C THR A 697 22.08 -56.56 60.60
N PHE A 698 22.93 -57.22 59.82
CA PHE A 698 23.44 -56.69 58.56
C PHE A 698 22.35 -56.52 57.49
N ASP A 699 21.17 -57.12 57.65
CA ASP A 699 20.01 -56.84 56.80
C ASP A 699 19.66 -55.33 56.83
N GLY A 700 19.94 -54.66 57.95
CA GLY A 700 19.84 -53.20 58.10
C GLY A 700 20.71 -52.40 57.12
N LEU A 701 21.78 -52.99 56.58
CA LEU A 701 22.66 -52.37 55.59
C LEU A 701 22.29 -52.74 54.14
N ASP A 702 21.27 -53.56 53.91
CA ASP A 702 20.79 -53.93 52.59
C ASP A 702 19.70 -52.94 52.10
N SER A 703 20.05 -52.15 51.08
CA SER A 703 19.15 -51.18 50.46
C SER A 703 18.08 -51.81 49.57
N SER A 704 18.10 -53.12 49.36
CA SER A 704 17.07 -53.85 48.60
C SER A 704 15.85 -54.21 49.44
N ILE A 705 15.96 -54.08 50.77
CA ILE A 705 14.85 -54.28 51.70
C ILE A 705 13.93 -53.06 51.63
N VAL A 706 12.64 -53.33 51.41
CA VAL A 706 11.58 -52.31 51.38
C VAL A 706 11.61 -51.50 52.68
N ASP A 707 11.44 -50.18 52.61
CA ASP A 707 11.43 -49.25 53.75
C ASP A 707 12.73 -49.26 54.58
N ASN A 708 13.86 -49.66 53.98
CA ASN A 708 15.18 -49.55 54.59
C ASN A 708 16.08 -48.58 53.80
N PHE A 709 16.75 -47.67 54.50
CA PHE A 709 17.50 -46.55 53.94
C PHE A 709 18.95 -46.51 54.47
N PRO A 710 19.76 -47.54 54.22
CA PRO A 710 21.11 -47.60 54.77
C PRO A 710 22.01 -46.51 54.20
N LEU A 711 22.87 -46.00 55.07
CA LEU A 711 23.91 -45.03 54.72
C LEU A 711 25.26 -45.74 54.61
N GLY A 712 26.08 -45.32 53.64
CA GLY A 712 27.47 -45.77 53.53
C GLY A 712 28.30 -45.19 54.67
N THR A 713 29.01 -44.09 54.41
CA THR A 713 29.75 -43.38 55.45
C THR A 713 28.95 -42.18 55.95
N LEU A 714 28.75 -42.06 57.26
CA LEU A 714 28.24 -40.85 57.90
C LEU A 714 29.37 -40.15 58.65
N GLU A 715 29.79 -38.99 58.16
CA GLU A 715 30.88 -38.18 58.72
C GLU A 715 30.32 -36.97 59.47
N ILE A 716 30.63 -36.85 60.76
CA ILE A 716 30.13 -35.80 61.65
C ILE A 716 31.26 -34.82 61.99
N ASN A 717 31.10 -33.56 61.57
CA ASN A 717 31.98 -32.43 61.87
C ASN A 717 31.17 -31.24 62.42
N GLY A 718 30.66 -31.38 63.63
CA GLY A 718 29.77 -30.40 64.24
C GLY A 718 28.96 -31.06 65.35
N HIS A 719 27.81 -30.49 65.69
CA HIS A 719 26.85 -31.16 66.56
C HIS A 719 25.65 -31.59 65.73
N VAL A 720 25.42 -32.90 65.61
CA VAL A 720 24.30 -33.48 64.88
C VAL A 720 23.43 -34.30 65.82
N MET A 721 22.12 -34.03 65.81
CA MET A 721 21.11 -34.79 66.50
C MET A 721 20.28 -35.62 65.52
N VAL A 722 19.99 -36.87 65.84
CA VAL A 722 19.02 -37.67 65.09
C VAL A 722 17.60 -37.24 65.46
N VAL A 723 16.74 -37.10 64.46
CA VAL A 723 15.32 -36.76 64.60
C VAL A 723 14.48 -37.69 63.72
N ASP A 724 13.17 -37.64 63.92
CA ASP A 724 12.17 -38.34 63.11
C ASP A 724 11.00 -37.36 62.98
N ASP A 725 11.25 -36.34 62.18
CA ASP A 725 10.30 -35.28 61.89
C ASP A 725 9.43 -35.66 60.68
N ARG A 726 9.84 -36.67 59.91
CA ARG A 726 9.19 -37.19 58.71
C ARG A 726 8.63 -38.58 58.99
N THR A 727 8.17 -39.25 57.94
CA THR A 727 7.57 -40.57 58.03
C THR A 727 7.89 -41.27 56.74
N ASN A 728 9.06 -41.88 56.73
CA ASN A 728 9.68 -42.56 55.62
C ASN A 728 9.25 -44.04 55.53
N THR A 729 8.73 -44.59 56.62
CA THR A 729 8.31 -45.99 56.74
C THR A 729 6.87 -46.11 57.26
N GLU A 730 6.21 -47.24 56.99
CA GLU A 730 4.85 -47.48 57.50
C GLU A 730 4.79 -47.74 59.03
N ASN A 731 5.93 -48.02 59.69
CA ASN A 731 5.99 -48.54 61.06
C ASN A 731 6.29 -47.51 62.16
N GLY A 732 6.57 -46.25 61.82
CA GLY A 732 6.43 -45.09 62.71
C GLY A 732 7.41 -44.96 63.90
N ASP A 733 8.41 -45.83 64.03
CA ASP A 733 9.61 -45.57 64.84
C ASP A 733 10.84 -45.83 63.98
N GLU A 734 11.36 -44.76 63.41
CA GLU A 734 12.42 -44.81 62.41
C GLU A 734 13.80 -44.78 63.07
N ILE A 735 14.71 -45.60 62.54
CA ILE A 735 16.08 -45.75 63.04
C ILE A 735 17.10 -45.45 61.95
N VAL A 736 18.39 -45.51 62.29
CA VAL A 736 19.48 -45.25 61.34
C VAL A 736 20.39 -46.48 61.24
N TYR A 737 20.61 -46.95 60.02
CA TYR A 737 21.68 -47.91 59.70
C TYR A 737 22.79 -47.21 58.94
N VAL A 738 24.03 -47.36 59.42
CA VAL A 738 25.22 -46.77 58.80
C VAL A 738 26.29 -47.84 58.64
N LYS A 739 26.96 -47.88 57.49
CA LYS A 739 28.12 -48.76 57.33
C LYS A 739 29.28 -48.30 58.22
N THR A 740 29.72 -47.05 58.03
CA THR A 740 30.80 -46.46 58.83
C THR A 740 30.35 -45.12 59.41
N LEU A 741 30.27 -45.04 60.74
CA LEU A 741 30.09 -43.78 61.45
C LEU A 741 31.45 -43.17 61.81
N VAL A 742 31.73 -41.97 61.32
CA VAL A 742 32.94 -41.21 61.64
C VAL A 742 32.57 -39.97 62.43
N VAL A 743 33.01 -39.89 63.69
CA VAL A 743 32.82 -38.69 64.52
C VAL A 743 34.17 -37.99 64.67
N GLU A 744 34.31 -36.82 64.06
CA GLU A 744 35.56 -36.07 64.06
C GLU A 744 35.92 -35.50 65.45
N ALA A 745 37.19 -35.13 65.61
CA ALA A 745 37.67 -34.54 66.85
C ALA A 745 36.93 -33.22 67.17
N GLY A 746 36.26 -33.18 68.32
CA GLY A 746 35.47 -32.03 68.76
C GLY A 746 34.03 -32.00 68.24
N ALA A 747 33.63 -32.97 67.43
CA ALA A 747 32.24 -33.15 67.00
C ALA A 747 31.42 -33.95 68.03
N THR A 748 30.09 -33.80 67.95
CA THR A 748 29.11 -34.53 68.76
C THR A 748 28.06 -35.16 67.85
N PHE A 749 27.90 -36.47 67.94
CA PHE A 749 26.77 -37.20 67.36
C PHE A 749 25.82 -37.62 68.48
N ASP A 750 24.58 -37.14 68.45
CA ASP A 750 23.57 -37.42 69.45
C ASP A 750 22.41 -38.18 68.82
N ALA A 751 22.26 -39.45 69.18
CA ALA A 751 21.16 -40.28 68.71
C ALA A 751 19.80 -39.83 69.26
N ASN A 752 19.77 -38.96 70.27
CA ASN A 752 18.56 -38.27 70.75
C ASN A 752 17.41 -39.23 71.09
N GLY A 753 17.75 -40.40 71.64
CA GLY A 753 16.79 -41.44 72.02
C GLY A 753 16.34 -42.37 70.88
N ARG A 754 16.94 -42.26 69.70
CA ARG A 754 16.83 -43.23 68.60
C ARG A 754 17.99 -44.22 68.60
N THR A 755 17.76 -45.39 68.01
CA THR A 755 18.76 -46.41 67.82
C THR A 755 19.51 -46.17 66.51
N VAL A 756 20.84 -46.28 66.56
CA VAL A 756 21.73 -46.19 65.41
C VAL A 756 22.63 -47.42 65.37
N TRP A 757 22.46 -48.25 64.34
CA TRP A 757 23.27 -49.44 64.12
C TRP A 757 24.38 -49.15 63.11
N CYS A 758 25.61 -49.52 63.47
CA CYS A 758 26.80 -49.29 62.65
C CYS A 758 27.51 -50.61 62.31
N GLU A 759 28.07 -50.79 61.11
CA GLU A 759 29.07 -51.88 60.90
C GLU A 759 30.43 -51.49 61.52
N GLU A 760 30.80 -50.21 61.45
CA GLU A 760 32.04 -49.69 62.00
C GLU A 760 31.85 -48.29 62.63
N ILE A 761 32.49 -48.04 63.78
CA ILE A 761 32.53 -46.73 64.42
C ILE A 761 33.98 -46.24 64.54
N ILE A 762 34.27 -45.11 63.91
CA ILE A 762 35.54 -44.35 64.03
C ILE A 762 35.26 -43.09 64.85
N ASN A 763 35.38 -43.20 66.18
CA ASN A 763 35.03 -42.11 67.08
C ASN A 763 36.27 -41.37 67.62
N ASN A 764 36.43 -40.11 67.24
CA ASN A 764 37.39 -39.16 67.82
C ASN A 764 36.70 -37.99 68.56
N GLY A 765 35.37 -37.99 68.64
CA GLY A 765 34.55 -36.95 69.25
C GLY A 765 33.69 -37.49 70.40
N THR A 766 32.45 -37.03 70.48
CA THR A 766 31.46 -37.44 71.48
C THR A 766 30.28 -38.13 70.80
N ILE A 767 29.89 -39.29 71.32
CA ILE A 767 28.64 -39.97 70.94
C ILE A 767 27.71 -39.97 72.14
N LEU A 768 26.45 -39.59 71.93
CA LEU A 768 25.37 -39.59 72.93
C LEU A 768 24.22 -40.47 72.43
N GLY A 769 23.54 -41.16 73.34
CA GLY A 769 22.40 -42.03 73.00
C GLY A 769 22.79 -43.45 72.63
N ASP A 770 21.88 -44.13 71.92
CA ASP A 770 21.94 -45.57 71.59
C ASP A 770 22.59 -45.75 70.21
N VAL A 771 23.91 -45.92 70.20
CA VAL A 771 24.72 -46.07 68.98
C VAL A 771 25.64 -47.25 69.15
N ASP A 772 25.36 -48.34 68.44
CA ASP A 772 26.01 -49.63 68.64
C ASP A 772 26.55 -50.20 67.32
N VAL A 773 27.55 -51.07 67.45
CA VAL A 773 28.12 -51.81 66.32
C VAL A 773 27.35 -53.12 66.18
N ILE A 774 26.89 -53.42 64.97
CA ILE A 774 26.26 -54.70 64.62
C ILE A 774 27.31 -55.80 64.84
N ASP A 775 27.06 -56.71 65.77
CA ASP A 775 27.92 -57.87 65.94
C ASP A 775 27.80 -58.78 64.69
N PRO A 776 28.91 -59.09 63.99
CA PRO A 776 28.83 -60.07 62.93
C PRO A 776 28.38 -61.40 63.50
N GLU A 777 27.24 -61.90 63.01
CA GLU A 777 26.69 -63.19 63.41
C GLU A 777 27.82 -64.23 63.42
N VAL A 778 28.28 -64.60 64.62
CA VAL A 778 29.29 -65.63 64.78
C VAL A 778 28.63 -66.91 64.30
N PRO A 779 29.10 -67.57 63.21
CA PRO A 779 28.46 -68.77 62.73
C PRO A 779 28.46 -69.80 63.87
N CYS A 780 27.28 -70.08 64.43
CA CYS A 780 27.08 -71.10 65.45
C CYS A 780 27.18 -72.51 64.87
N ASP A 781 27.69 -72.66 63.65
CA ASP A 781 27.78 -73.92 62.95
C ASP A 781 28.65 -74.84 63.79
N GLY A 782 28.02 -75.86 64.40
CA GLY A 782 28.65 -76.72 65.38
C GLY A 782 28.15 -76.60 66.82
N ASN A 783 27.23 -75.69 67.14
CA ASN A 783 26.44 -75.75 68.39
C ASN A 783 25.26 -76.70 68.17
N LEU A 784 25.49 -77.98 68.45
CA LEU A 784 24.54 -79.05 68.18
C LEU A 784 23.58 -79.26 69.36
N ASN A 785 23.89 -78.72 70.54
CA ASN A 785 23.09 -78.88 71.75
C ASN A 785 22.17 -77.67 72.06
N GLY A 786 22.38 -76.54 71.37
CA GLY A 786 21.60 -75.31 71.52
C GLY A 786 21.90 -74.50 72.79
N ASP A 787 23.12 -74.58 73.34
CA ASP A 787 23.53 -73.89 74.58
C ASP A 787 24.35 -72.59 74.36
N ASP A 788 24.44 -72.18 73.10
CA ASP A 788 25.13 -70.99 72.60
C ASP A 788 26.65 -70.99 72.84
N VAL A 789 27.25 -72.18 73.00
CA VAL A 789 28.70 -72.36 73.12
C VAL A 789 29.17 -73.58 72.34
N VAL A 790 29.81 -73.41 71.19
CA VAL A 790 30.48 -74.51 70.48
C VAL A 790 31.66 -75.02 71.31
N ASN A 791 31.51 -76.20 71.91
CA ASN A 791 32.52 -76.77 72.77
C ASN A 791 32.61 -78.29 72.65
N ILE A 792 33.22 -78.93 73.66
CA ILE A 792 33.39 -80.37 73.68
C ILE A 792 32.06 -81.12 73.69
N ASP A 793 31.01 -80.53 74.25
CA ASP A 793 29.69 -81.13 74.34
C ASP A 793 29.07 -81.31 72.95
N ASP A 794 29.33 -80.40 72.01
CA ASP A 794 28.89 -80.54 70.62
C ASP A 794 29.73 -81.54 69.83
N LEU A 795 31.05 -81.54 70.04
CA LEU A 795 31.91 -82.56 69.43
C LEU A 795 31.52 -83.97 69.89
N LEU A 796 31.05 -84.11 71.14
CA LEU A 796 30.52 -85.37 71.64
C LEU A 796 29.23 -85.80 70.95
N ILE A 797 28.39 -84.86 70.49
CA ILE A 797 27.19 -85.18 69.69
C ILE A 797 27.61 -85.81 68.35
N ILE A 798 28.57 -85.21 67.63
CA ILE A 798 29.13 -85.76 66.38
C ILE A 798 29.71 -87.17 66.60
N LEU A 799 30.52 -87.34 67.64
CA LEU A 799 31.13 -88.63 67.93
C LEU A 799 30.11 -89.69 68.36
N SER A 800 28.98 -89.27 68.94
CA SER A 800 27.91 -90.17 69.38
C SER A 800 27.01 -90.66 68.26
N ASP A 801 26.89 -89.91 67.16
CA ASP A 801 26.05 -90.25 66.00
C ASP A 801 26.83 -90.31 64.67
N TRP A 802 28.05 -90.83 64.72
CA TRP A 802 28.91 -90.94 63.53
C TRP A 802 28.26 -91.77 62.41
N GLY A 803 28.13 -91.18 61.22
CA GLY A 803 27.44 -91.73 60.06
C GLY A 803 25.91 -91.65 60.12
N GLY A 804 25.35 -91.02 61.16
CA GLY A 804 23.94 -90.69 61.31
C GLY A 804 23.61 -89.28 60.82
N THR A 805 22.60 -88.66 61.44
CA THR A 805 22.10 -87.31 61.08
C THR A 805 22.07 -86.35 62.27
N GLY A 806 22.28 -86.86 63.48
CA GLY A 806 22.18 -86.11 64.73
C GLY A 806 23.42 -85.28 65.07
N GLY A 807 24.54 -85.47 64.38
CA GLY A 807 25.73 -84.62 64.47
C GLY A 807 26.12 -83.95 63.14
N ASP A 808 25.16 -83.81 62.23
CA ASP A 808 25.32 -83.14 60.94
C ASP A 808 25.35 -81.62 61.14
N ALA A 809 26.55 -81.09 61.36
CA ALA A 809 26.80 -79.67 61.65
C ALA A 809 26.88 -78.83 60.38
N ASN A 810 27.16 -79.43 59.21
CA ASN A 810 27.22 -78.73 57.94
C ASN A 810 25.91 -78.84 57.11
N GLY A 811 24.95 -79.66 57.57
CA GLY A 811 23.62 -79.81 56.97
C GLY A 811 23.58 -80.66 55.70
N ASP A 812 24.61 -81.49 55.44
CA ASP A 812 24.73 -82.30 54.22
C ASP A 812 23.98 -83.66 54.29
N GLY A 813 23.38 -83.96 55.45
CA GLY A 813 22.62 -85.17 55.74
C GLY A 813 23.46 -86.35 56.24
N GLN A 814 24.76 -86.16 56.53
CA GLN A 814 25.66 -87.20 57.05
C GLN A 814 26.66 -86.68 58.08
N THR A 815 26.58 -87.18 59.31
CA THR A 815 27.60 -86.92 60.34
C THR A 815 28.94 -87.59 60.00
N ASN A 816 29.93 -86.81 59.61
CA ASN A 816 31.25 -87.26 59.15
C ASN A 816 32.38 -86.31 59.60
N ILE A 817 33.55 -86.42 58.95
CA ILE A 817 34.74 -85.63 59.32
C ILE A 817 34.55 -84.14 59.02
N ASP A 818 33.74 -83.80 58.02
CA ASP A 818 33.48 -82.42 57.63
C ASP A 818 32.70 -81.68 58.73
N ASP A 819 31.83 -82.37 59.48
CA ASP A 819 31.13 -81.82 60.66
C ASP A 819 32.07 -81.58 61.86
N ILE A 820 33.07 -82.44 62.05
CA ILE A 820 34.12 -82.19 63.06
C ILE A 820 34.88 -80.92 62.73
N LEU A 821 35.16 -80.67 61.45
CA LEU A 821 35.88 -79.47 61.01
C LEU A 821 35.06 -78.21 61.24
N VAL A 822 33.73 -78.29 61.13
CA VAL A 822 32.79 -77.22 61.49
C VAL A 822 32.84 -76.92 63.00
N VAL A 823 32.65 -77.93 63.87
CA VAL A 823 32.70 -77.74 65.34
C VAL A 823 34.05 -77.23 65.83
N LEU A 824 35.16 -77.75 65.29
CA LEU A 824 36.50 -77.30 65.67
C LEU A 824 36.84 -75.92 65.09
N GLY A 825 36.28 -75.57 63.94
CA GLY A 825 36.45 -74.27 63.28
C GLY A 825 35.80 -73.14 64.06
N ASN A 826 34.68 -73.43 64.74
CA ASN A 826 33.84 -72.46 65.42
C ASN A 826 33.88 -72.56 66.96
N TRP A 827 34.95 -73.15 67.53
CA TRP A 827 35.06 -73.44 68.96
C TRP A 827 35.06 -72.17 69.85
N GLY A 828 34.05 -72.01 70.71
CA GLY A 828 33.92 -70.84 71.59
C GLY A 828 32.48 -70.49 71.95
N SER A 829 32.30 -69.32 72.57
CA SER A 829 30.98 -68.70 72.78
C SER A 829 30.42 -68.23 71.44
N CYS A 830 29.11 -68.34 71.25
CA CYS A 830 28.39 -67.84 70.07
C CYS A 830 27.87 -66.39 70.26
N PHE A 831 28.53 -65.61 71.12
CA PHE A 831 28.22 -64.21 71.46
C PHE A 831 29.51 -63.39 71.52
#